data_AF-A0A521JW83-F1
#
_entry.id   AF-A0A521JW83-F1
#
_cell.length_a   1.000
_cell.length_b   1.000
_cell.length_c   1.000
_cell.angle_alpha   90.00
_cell.angle_beta   90.00
_cell.angle_gamma   90.00
#
_symmetry.space_group_name_H-M   'P 1'
#
loop_
_entity.id
_entity.type
_entity.pdbx_description
1 polymer ?
#
loop_
_entity_poly.entity_id
_entity_poly.type
_entity_poly.pdbx_seq_one_letter_code
_entity_poly.pdbx_strand_id
1 'polypeptide(L)'
;MTENVGRKLILIFGLLGIAAGLLLFKSQPFRLGLDLNGGTRYVYSVDFDDAEAKGIIAKGENRGALMAQIQQIIYKRADPQGVRELLVRQEGTNRLVIEVPGLLGATSSTQPGKLAKEIAPADETLELDATDPTIVEGFPATGGVLAIGKERIRYKFRIGAVIHVEQRGYTKTAAGPHAAGEEVALFSDDAIRSAIENLGELSFGIVVDNSDLAGKGTDLQAEQTRMTEWAAKNPESALSVFNRLPRDQGGPHELVRWHPRRIDDLQPGQQPPPESTRAVPVLEQLDKPEWRFTGQHLKHVGVSQDPTGFPAVGFEFDTRYKVAFSDFTRQFLNRNMAIVLNGEVIMAPSLNVPLPGEGIIEGRFTEQYVSQVVTVLRSGSLQIKPKLEHMERVGPTLGADNIARNMWAGAVAFIVVCGFMVAYYRVLGVFASISLLCNGLLILGGLAFMDATLTLPGIGGIILTIGMALDANILIFDRIREEAEAGKAVKQAAKDGFDKAFTAIFDGNVTTLIAGFILYNVGSGPVRGFAVTLCIGIFTTLFAQLVITRVLVHFALERGLKEFKMGRWMADANYRFMARARACFAGSILVILAGVVLFLSLPNKQRLGIEFLGGGTVMLRTEQPMTRDAMQAEVAKIEGDIGGSEVKAVSESAVGDKGYTSFRITFKTDSDADESAQVNAFESTVRQALAGILQRGPVEIEKLDSAASPPTTEVRLSFESPHLESDVQSRLAEVALLKDVVVTRDADRPSLHHVKAALTSVPDQASLRVAIEAAFQGTAKDSTGNVYVLASPIAESAVVSKQVVGELTNKAILAILLSMFAILIYVRVRFAEYSYGWGAIVALIHDVLITLGACALAI
;
A
#
# COMPACT_ATOMS: atom_id res chain seq x y z
N MET A 1 -3.34 -14.61 -50.72
CA MET A 1 -3.35 -15.31 -49.41
C MET A 1 -4.15 -14.51 -48.39
N THR A 2 -4.17 -13.19 -48.51
CA THR A 2 -5.07 -12.31 -47.74
C THR A 2 -5.87 -11.44 -48.70
N GLU A 3 -7.19 -11.41 -48.57
CA GLU A 3 -8.02 -10.40 -49.23
C GLU A 3 -7.84 -9.04 -48.55
N ASN A 4 -7.97 -7.95 -49.32
CA ASN A 4 -7.93 -6.57 -48.83
C ASN A 4 -6.68 -6.20 -48.03
N VAL A 5 -5.49 -6.50 -48.57
CA VAL A 5 -4.18 -6.18 -47.95
C VAL A 5 -4.08 -4.71 -47.52
N GLY A 6 -4.57 -3.78 -48.34
CA GLY A 6 -4.59 -2.35 -48.02
C GLY A 6 -5.34 -2.02 -46.73
N ARG A 7 -6.51 -2.64 -46.48
CA ARG A 7 -7.26 -2.42 -45.22
C ARG A 7 -6.52 -2.97 -44.00
N LYS A 8 -5.85 -4.13 -44.15
CA LYS A 8 -5.03 -4.72 -43.09
C LYS A 8 -3.81 -3.86 -42.76
N LEU A 9 -3.14 -3.30 -43.78
CA LEU A 9 -2.03 -2.37 -43.57
C LEU A 9 -2.49 -1.09 -42.86
N ILE A 10 -3.60 -0.49 -43.28
CA ILE A 10 -4.17 0.68 -42.59
C ILE A 10 -4.47 0.34 -41.12
N LEU A 11 -5.04 -0.83 -40.86
CA LEU A 11 -5.33 -1.26 -39.50
C LEU A 11 -4.04 -1.49 -38.68
N ILE A 12 -3.03 -2.17 -39.23
CA ILE A 12 -1.74 -2.39 -38.55
C ILE A 12 -1.06 -1.06 -38.23
N PHE A 13 -0.86 -0.19 -39.23
CA PHE A 13 -0.19 1.09 -39.03
C PHE A 13 -1.02 2.05 -38.17
N GLY A 14 -2.35 2.00 -38.26
CA GLY A 14 -3.24 2.76 -37.39
C GLY A 14 -3.11 2.34 -35.93
N LEU A 15 -3.15 1.04 -35.64
CA LEU A 15 -3.03 0.51 -34.27
C LEU A 15 -1.64 0.75 -33.69
N LEU A 16 -0.57 0.53 -34.48
CA LEU A 16 0.80 0.84 -34.06
C LEU A 16 1.01 2.35 -33.88
N GLY A 17 0.40 3.19 -34.73
CA GLY A 17 0.45 4.65 -34.64
C GLY A 17 -0.27 5.17 -33.39
N ILE A 18 -1.45 4.62 -33.07
CA ILE A 18 -2.16 4.93 -31.82
C ILE A 18 -1.35 4.48 -30.62
N ALA A 19 -0.81 3.26 -30.62
CA ALA A 19 0.02 2.74 -29.55
C ALA A 19 1.26 3.62 -29.32
N ALA A 20 2.00 3.95 -30.39
CA ALA A 20 3.15 4.84 -30.31
C ALA A 20 2.76 6.26 -29.87
N GLY A 21 1.64 6.79 -30.38
CA GLY A 21 1.12 8.10 -30.00
C GLY A 21 0.76 8.18 -28.52
N LEU A 22 0.08 7.17 -27.97
CA LEU A 22 -0.24 7.09 -26.55
C LEU A 22 1.02 7.02 -25.69
N LEU A 23 2.08 6.37 -26.17
CA LEU A 23 3.36 6.28 -25.45
C LEU A 23 4.19 7.57 -25.52
N LEU A 24 4.09 8.33 -26.63
CA LEU A 24 4.90 9.53 -26.86
C LEU A 24 4.25 10.81 -26.32
N PHE A 25 2.93 10.96 -26.43
CA PHE A 25 2.23 12.20 -26.08
C PHE A 25 1.68 12.23 -24.65
N LYS A 26 1.58 11.08 -23.99
CA LYS A 26 1.08 10.99 -22.61
C LYS A 26 2.27 11.08 -21.65
N SER A 27 2.26 12.08 -20.77
CA SER A 27 3.33 12.34 -19.79
C SER A 27 3.62 11.14 -18.88
N GLN A 28 2.58 10.38 -18.54
CA GLN A 28 2.62 9.13 -17.79
C GLN A 28 1.80 8.09 -18.55
N PRO A 29 2.41 7.28 -19.45
CA PRO A 29 1.65 6.42 -20.36
C PRO A 29 0.76 5.42 -19.63
N PHE A 30 1.24 4.88 -18.51
CA PHE A 30 0.53 3.96 -17.63
C PHE A 30 0.95 4.19 -16.17
N ARG A 31 0.13 3.75 -15.22
CA ARG A 31 0.44 3.89 -13.78
C ARG A 31 1.47 2.84 -13.39
N LEU A 32 2.47 3.22 -12.60
CA LEU A 32 3.38 2.25 -12.01
C LEU A 32 2.78 1.74 -10.70
N GLY A 33 2.86 0.43 -10.47
CA GLY A 33 2.46 -0.19 -9.22
C GLY A 33 3.41 0.18 -8.10
N LEU A 34 2.99 -0.06 -6.85
CA LEU A 34 3.79 0.23 -5.67
C LEU A 34 5.18 -0.43 -5.73
N ASP A 35 5.22 -1.68 -6.22
CA ASP A 35 6.46 -2.44 -6.39
C ASP A 35 7.48 -1.78 -7.35
N LEU A 36 7.04 -0.82 -8.16
CA LEU A 36 7.84 -0.10 -9.16
C LEU A 36 8.13 1.35 -8.75
N ASN A 37 7.15 2.04 -8.16
CA ASN A 37 7.26 3.46 -7.82
C ASN A 37 7.69 3.71 -6.36
N GLY A 38 7.64 2.67 -5.53
CA GLY A 38 7.72 2.77 -4.08
C GLY A 38 6.52 3.47 -3.47
N GLY A 39 6.35 3.30 -2.16
CA GLY A 39 5.30 3.92 -1.37
C GLY A 39 4.73 3.00 -0.32
N THR A 40 3.51 3.29 0.12
CA THR A 40 2.80 2.49 1.12
C THR A 40 1.41 2.10 0.65
N ARG A 41 1.09 0.80 0.70
CA ARG A 41 -0.24 0.25 0.55
C ARG A 41 -0.81 -0.03 1.94
N TYR A 42 -1.99 0.52 2.20
CA TYR A 42 -2.82 0.17 3.33
C TYR A 42 -4.05 -0.59 2.85
N VAL A 43 -4.42 -1.65 3.54
CA VAL A 43 -5.67 -2.37 3.34
C VAL A 43 -6.47 -2.28 4.63
N TYR A 44 -7.61 -1.62 4.53
CA TYR A 44 -8.56 -1.49 5.62
C TYR A 44 -9.78 -2.37 5.37
N SER A 45 -10.36 -2.93 6.43
CA SER A 45 -11.68 -3.53 6.38
C SER A 45 -12.71 -2.73 7.16
N VAL A 46 -13.95 -2.88 6.72
CA VAL A 46 -15.14 -2.32 7.35
C VAL A 46 -15.99 -3.48 7.84
N ASP A 47 -16.21 -3.53 9.15
CA ASP A 47 -16.95 -4.58 9.80
C ASP A 47 -18.45 -4.25 9.78
N PHE A 48 -19.10 -4.55 8.66
CA PHE A 48 -20.52 -4.26 8.47
C PHE A 48 -21.43 -5.07 9.40
N ASP A 49 -21.06 -6.31 9.70
CA ASP A 49 -21.88 -7.17 10.55
C ASP A 49 -21.84 -6.69 12.02
N ASP A 50 -20.66 -6.28 12.51
CA ASP A 50 -20.52 -5.61 13.81
C ASP A 50 -21.24 -4.26 13.85
N ALA A 51 -21.17 -3.46 12.77
CA ALA A 51 -21.87 -2.19 12.68
C ALA A 51 -23.40 -2.37 12.67
N GLU A 52 -23.92 -3.39 11.99
CA GLU A 52 -25.34 -3.74 11.95
C GLU A 52 -25.81 -4.25 13.33
N ALA A 53 -25.01 -5.12 13.98
CA ALA A 53 -25.29 -5.60 15.33
C ALA A 53 -25.29 -4.48 16.38
N LYS A 54 -24.43 -3.46 16.19
CA LYS A 54 -24.35 -2.25 17.03
C LYS A 54 -25.38 -1.18 16.67
N GLY A 55 -26.22 -1.41 15.64
CA GLY A 55 -27.24 -0.46 15.19
C GLY A 55 -26.67 0.83 14.57
N ILE A 56 -25.40 0.82 14.15
CA ILE A 56 -24.73 1.95 13.49
C ILE A 56 -25.28 2.15 12.08
N ILE A 57 -25.59 1.03 11.40
CA ILE A 57 -26.21 1.00 10.08
C ILE A 57 -27.56 0.27 10.15
N ALA A 58 -28.46 0.59 9.22
CA ALA A 58 -29.77 -0.05 9.17
C ALA A 58 -29.65 -1.51 8.69
N LYS A 59 -30.54 -2.38 9.20
CA LYS A 59 -30.59 -3.79 8.80
C LYS A 59 -30.87 -3.88 7.28
N GLY A 60 -29.95 -4.49 6.52
CA GLY A 60 -30.07 -4.62 5.06
C GLY A 60 -29.68 -3.38 4.24
N GLU A 61 -28.98 -2.41 4.84
CA GLU A 61 -28.44 -1.25 4.11
C GLU A 61 -27.43 -1.68 3.02
N ASN A 62 -27.37 -0.91 1.91
CA ASN A 62 -26.53 -1.28 0.78
C ASN A 62 -25.04 -1.09 1.10
N ARG A 63 -24.38 -2.19 1.47
CA ARG A 63 -22.94 -2.24 1.79
C ARG A 63 -22.05 -1.66 0.68
N GLY A 64 -22.43 -1.82 -0.59
CA GLY A 64 -21.69 -1.24 -1.71
C GLY A 64 -21.77 0.28 -1.77
N ALA A 65 -22.94 0.85 -1.46
CA ALA A 65 -23.11 2.31 -1.38
C ALA A 65 -22.34 2.89 -0.19
N LEU A 66 -22.40 2.23 0.97
CA LEU A 66 -21.62 2.59 2.16
C LEU A 66 -20.11 2.54 1.89
N MET A 67 -19.62 1.48 1.23
CA MET A 67 -18.20 1.39 0.83
C MET A 67 -17.80 2.52 -0.13
N ALA A 68 -18.63 2.85 -1.12
CA ALA A 68 -18.35 3.94 -2.04
C ALA A 68 -18.30 5.30 -1.33
N GLN A 69 -19.15 5.52 -0.32
CA GLN A 69 -19.13 6.72 0.51
C GLN A 69 -17.84 6.78 1.36
N ILE A 70 -17.48 5.69 2.04
CA ILE A 70 -16.25 5.57 2.83
C ILE A 70 -15.01 5.83 1.94
N GLN A 71 -14.98 5.24 0.74
CA GLN A 71 -13.93 5.47 -0.25
C GLN A 71 -13.79 6.95 -0.59
N GLN A 72 -14.90 7.64 -0.86
CA GLN A 72 -14.87 9.07 -1.23
C GLN A 72 -14.40 9.96 -0.07
N ILE A 73 -14.84 9.68 1.16
CA ILE A 73 -14.41 10.41 2.36
C ILE A 73 -12.90 10.24 2.56
N ILE A 74 -12.42 8.99 2.52
CA ILE A 74 -11.00 8.67 2.70
C ILE A 74 -10.14 9.33 1.62
N TYR A 75 -10.56 9.28 0.35
CA TYR A 75 -9.85 9.95 -0.74
C TYR A 75 -9.71 11.46 -0.48
N LYS A 76 -10.81 12.15 -0.12
CA LYS A 76 -10.80 13.59 0.20
C LYS A 76 -9.96 13.95 1.42
N ARG A 77 -9.81 13.04 2.39
CA ARG A 77 -8.98 13.26 3.59
C ARG A 77 -7.51 13.04 3.32
N ALA A 78 -7.19 11.97 2.62
CA ALA A 78 -5.82 11.57 2.36
C ALA A 78 -5.17 12.46 1.29
N ASP A 79 -5.95 12.98 0.34
CA ASP A 79 -5.50 13.96 -0.67
C ASP A 79 -6.49 15.12 -0.85
N PRO A 80 -6.55 16.07 0.11
CA PRO A 80 -7.48 17.19 0.05
C PRO A 80 -7.23 18.15 -1.12
N GLN A 81 -5.99 18.18 -1.63
CA GLN A 81 -5.57 19.06 -2.72
C GLN A 81 -5.59 18.37 -4.10
N GLY A 82 -5.75 17.05 -4.14
CA GLY A 82 -5.73 16.27 -5.38
C GLY A 82 -4.35 16.13 -6.02
N VAL A 83 -3.28 16.36 -5.26
CA VAL A 83 -1.89 16.43 -5.75
C VAL A 83 -1.13 15.13 -5.49
N ARG A 84 -1.60 14.28 -4.58
CA ARG A 84 -0.88 13.09 -4.10
C ARG A 84 -1.10 11.84 -4.96
N GLU A 85 -1.92 11.93 -6.01
CA GLU A 85 -2.26 10.83 -6.94
C GLU A 85 -2.63 9.52 -6.23
N LEU A 86 -3.29 9.61 -5.07
CA LEU A 86 -3.64 8.44 -4.25
C LEU A 86 -4.57 7.49 -5.00
N LEU A 87 -4.30 6.19 -4.90
CA LEU A 87 -5.19 5.17 -5.41
C LEU A 87 -6.00 4.58 -4.27
N VAL A 88 -7.26 5.01 -4.16
CA VAL A 88 -8.22 4.44 -3.21
C VAL A 88 -9.20 3.59 -3.99
N ARG A 89 -9.24 2.28 -3.74
CA ARG A 89 -10.11 1.33 -4.42
C ARG A 89 -10.77 0.37 -3.45
N GLN A 90 -12.00 -0.03 -3.75
CA GLN A 90 -12.65 -1.12 -3.06
C GLN A 90 -12.08 -2.47 -3.51
N GLU A 91 -11.84 -3.38 -2.55
CA GLU A 91 -11.52 -4.77 -2.81
C GLU A 91 -12.58 -5.68 -2.15
N GLY A 92 -13.29 -6.47 -2.95
CA GLY A 92 -14.41 -7.27 -2.45
C GLY A 92 -15.57 -6.42 -1.91
N THR A 93 -16.27 -6.90 -0.91
CA THR A 93 -17.50 -6.27 -0.38
C THR A 93 -17.27 -5.36 0.82
N ASN A 94 -16.10 -5.45 1.47
CA ASN A 94 -15.85 -4.81 2.77
C ASN A 94 -14.42 -4.29 2.97
N ARG A 95 -13.57 -4.25 1.93
CA ARG A 95 -12.20 -3.72 2.05
C ARG A 95 -11.96 -2.51 1.18
N LEU A 96 -11.06 -1.66 1.66
CA LEU A 96 -10.52 -0.52 0.95
C LEU A 96 -9.00 -0.64 0.88
N VAL A 97 -8.46 -0.64 -0.33
CA VAL A 97 -7.03 -0.59 -0.60
C VAL A 97 -6.67 0.84 -0.95
N ILE A 98 -5.70 1.39 -0.21
CA ILE A 98 -5.20 2.75 -0.35
C ILE A 98 -3.72 2.65 -0.66
N GLU A 99 -3.32 3.03 -1.87
CA GLU A 99 -1.91 3.07 -2.28
C GLU A 99 -1.47 4.54 -2.32
N VAL A 100 -0.48 4.85 -1.49
CA VAL A 100 0.18 6.15 -1.37
C VAL A 100 1.53 6.04 -2.10
N PRO A 101 1.72 6.70 -3.25
CA PRO A 101 3.00 6.68 -3.95
C PRO A 101 4.06 7.51 -3.20
N GLY A 102 5.31 7.04 -3.25
CA GLY A 102 6.47 7.76 -2.71
C GLY A 102 6.61 7.75 -1.18
N LEU A 103 7.60 8.50 -0.68
CA LEU A 103 8.01 8.52 0.75
C LEU A 103 7.03 9.26 1.69
N LEU A 104 5.84 9.65 1.22
CA LEU A 104 4.83 10.39 1.99
C LEU A 104 4.20 9.58 3.14
N GLY A 105 4.54 8.29 3.27
CA GLY A 105 3.92 7.36 4.23
C GLY A 105 4.55 7.27 5.62
N ALA A 106 5.74 7.82 5.86
CA ALA A 106 6.26 8.08 7.19
C ALA A 106 7.64 8.72 7.04
N THR A 107 7.69 10.03 7.24
CA THR A 107 8.93 10.72 7.55
C THR A 107 9.26 10.37 8.99
N SER A 108 10.10 9.35 9.20
CA SER A 108 10.79 9.19 10.48
C SER A 108 11.79 10.33 10.64
N SER A 109 11.26 11.50 10.97
CA SER A 109 11.95 12.68 11.44
C SER A 109 11.20 12.97 12.72
N THR A 110 11.81 12.78 13.89
CA THR A 110 12.44 13.94 14.51
C THR A 110 13.45 13.60 15.58
N GLN A 111 14.26 14.60 15.91
CA GLN A 111 15.17 14.54 17.06
C GLN A 111 14.41 14.06 18.31
N PRO A 112 15.03 13.19 19.12
CA PRO A 112 14.44 12.80 20.39
C PRO A 112 14.25 14.03 21.30
N GLY A 113 13.04 14.19 21.82
CA GLY A 113 12.75 15.11 22.91
C GLY A 113 13.04 14.49 24.26
N LYS A 114 12.82 15.27 25.33
CA LYS A 114 12.86 14.75 26.70
C LYS A 114 11.51 14.91 27.36
N LEU A 115 11.21 14.04 28.31
CA LEU A 115 10.08 14.18 29.21
C LEU A 115 10.28 15.40 30.11
N ALA A 116 9.33 16.33 30.10
CA ALA A 116 9.34 17.44 31.04
C ALA A 116 9.11 16.96 32.48
N LYS A 117 8.27 15.91 32.67
CA LYS A 117 7.95 15.33 33.98
C LYS A 117 7.78 13.82 33.92
N GLU A 118 7.75 13.20 35.10
CA GLU A 118 7.49 11.76 35.26
C GLU A 118 6.05 11.41 34.84
N ILE A 119 5.88 10.22 34.26
CA ILE A 119 4.61 9.67 33.79
C ILE A 119 4.41 8.30 34.44
N ALA A 120 3.28 8.11 35.13
CA ALA A 120 2.85 6.83 35.68
C ALA A 120 2.18 5.96 34.60
N PRO A 121 2.10 4.62 34.76
CA PRO A 121 1.53 3.70 33.76
C PRO A 121 0.09 4.01 33.30
N ALA A 122 -0.66 4.75 34.12
CA ALA A 122 -2.07 5.04 33.90
C ALA A 122 -2.34 6.49 33.44
N ASP A 123 -1.29 7.27 33.17
CA ASP A 123 -1.41 8.62 32.65
C ASP A 123 -1.70 8.59 31.14
N GLU A 124 -2.72 9.36 30.72
CA GLU A 124 -3.10 9.49 29.30
C GLU A 124 -2.53 10.77 28.66
N THR A 125 -1.56 11.42 29.30
CA THR A 125 -0.86 12.59 28.73
C THR A 125 0.64 12.55 29.02
N LEU A 126 1.42 13.06 28.07
CA LEU A 126 2.86 13.22 28.16
C LEU A 126 3.22 14.68 27.85
N GLU A 127 4.10 15.29 28.64
CA GLU A 127 4.64 16.62 28.32
C GLU A 127 6.10 16.50 27.87
N LEU A 128 6.38 17.07 26.70
CA LEU A 128 7.74 17.23 26.18
C LEU A 128 8.40 18.47 26.79
N ASP A 129 9.71 18.38 27.02
CA ASP A 129 10.52 19.52 27.42
C ASP A 129 10.48 20.59 26.31
N ALA A 130 9.81 21.70 26.61
CA ALA A 130 9.55 22.80 25.68
C ALA A 130 10.67 23.85 25.67
N THR A 131 11.83 23.57 26.27
CA THR A 131 13.00 24.47 26.22
C THR A 131 13.49 24.75 24.79
N ASP A 132 13.27 23.80 23.87
CA ASP A 132 13.46 24.00 22.43
C ASP A 132 12.14 23.78 21.67
N PRO A 133 11.52 24.83 21.09
CA PRO A 133 10.28 24.72 20.33
C PRO A 133 10.36 23.74 19.14
N THR A 134 11.55 23.54 18.57
CA THR A 134 11.76 22.66 17.40
C THR A 134 11.60 21.18 17.74
N ILE A 135 11.91 20.79 18.99
CA ILE A 135 11.67 19.43 19.51
C ILE A 135 10.18 19.15 19.52
N VAL A 136 9.41 20.10 20.07
CA VAL A 136 7.96 20.02 20.20
C VAL A 136 7.30 19.95 18.82
N GLU A 137 7.72 20.80 17.88
CA GLU A 137 7.29 20.76 16.48
C GLU A 137 7.61 19.44 15.78
N GLY A 138 8.63 18.73 16.26
CA GLY A 138 8.99 17.42 15.75
C GLY A 138 7.98 16.31 15.98
N PHE A 139 7.00 16.49 16.86
CA PHE A 139 5.94 15.51 17.07
C PHE A 139 4.68 15.96 16.32
N PRO A 140 4.09 15.16 15.40
CA PRO A 140 2.89 15.56 14.68
C PRO A 140 1.71 15.92 15.59
N ALA A 141 1.03 17.02 15.28
CA ALA A 141 -0.23 17.37 15.97
C ALA A 141 -1.37 16.37 15.70
N THR A 142 -1.28 15.60 14.59
CA THR A 142 -2.25 14.60 14.12
C THR A 142 -2.24 13.26 14.86
N GLY A 143 -1.38 13.12 15.89
CA GLY A 143 -1.13 11.83 16.50
C GLY A 143 0.01 11.07 15.84
N GLY A 144 0.42 10.00 16.50
CA GLY A 144 1.56 9.17 16.10
C GLY A 144 1.85 8.10 17.13
N VAL A 145 2.98 7.43 17.00
CA VAL A 145 3.51 6.54 18.05
C VAL A 145 4.77 7.17 18.60
N LEU A 146 4.89 7.19 19.93
CA LEU A 146 6.08 7.60 20.66
C LEU A 146 6.77 6.38 21.25
N ALA A 147 8.07 6.49 21.45
CA ALA A 147 8.86 5.55 22.22
C ALA A 147 9.48 6.24 23.44
N ILE A 148 9.35 5.61 24.59
CA ILE A 148 10.05 5.99 25.83
C ILE A 148 10.66 4.70 26.41
N GLY A 149 11.98 4.59 26.39
CA GLY A 149 12.67 3.35 26.74
C GLY A 149 12.18 2.14 25.92
N LYS A 150 11.49 1.20 26.58
CA LYS A 150 10.90 0.00 25.94
C LYS A 150 9.39 0.10 25.72
N GLU A 151 8.73 1.12 26.26
CA GLU A 151 7.29 1.30 26.11
C GLU A 151 6.98 2.07 24.81
N ARG A 152 5.94 1.63 24.12
CA ARG A 152 5.33 2.38 23.01
C ARG A 152 4.03 2.98 23.44
N ILE A 153 3.86 4.23 23.07
CA ILE A 153 2.71 5.05 23.44
C ILE A 153 2.11 5.60 22.17
N ARG A 154 0.94 5.11 21.78
CA ARG A 154 0.18 5.72 20.67
C ARG A 154 -0.53 6.94 21.21
N TYR A 155 -0.48 8.06 20.51
CA TYR A 155 -1.15 9.29 20.90
C TYR A 155 -2.09 9.80 19.81
N LYS A 156 -3.25 10.33 20.23
CA LYS A 156 -4.32 10.79 19.33
C LYS A 156 -4.00 12.15 18.70
N PHE A 157 -3.46 13.07 19.48
CA PHE A 157 -3.12 14.42 19.06
C PHE A 157 -2.14 15.08 20.02
N ARG A 158 -1.49 16.15 19.57
CA ARG A 158 -0.62 17.01 20.38
C ARG A 158 -1.11 18.45 20.37
N ILE A 159 -1.10 19.10 21.52
CA ILE A 159 -1.37 20.53 21.69
C ILE A 159 -0.16 21.14 22.39
N GLY A 160 0.58 22.02 21.69
CA GLY A 160 1.83 22.55 22.21
C GLY A 160 2.81 21.43 22.55
N ALA A 161 3.38 21.43 23.76
CA ALA A 161 4.27 20.38 24.24
C ALA A 161 3.56 19.16 24.84
N VAL A 162 2.22 19.21 24.95
CA VAL A 162 1.42 18.17 25.59
C VAL A 162 0.87 17.20 24.55
N ILE A 163 1.15 15.92 24.75
CA ILE A 163 0.74 14.80 23.91
C ILE A 163 -0.36 14.01 24.62
N HIS A 164 -1.49 13.81 23.93
CA HIS A 164 -2.63 13.04 24.44
C HIS A 164 -2.57 11.59 23.99
N VAL A 165 -2.25 10.71 24.93
CA VAL A 165 -2.07 9.28 24.70
C VAL A 165 -3.41 8.61 24.39
N GLU A 166 -3.45 7.87 23.29
CA GLU A 166 -4.53 6.95 22.93
C GLU A 166 -4.38 5.63 23.69
N GLN A 167 -3.15 5.10 23.74
CA GLN A 167 -2.89 3.77 24.27
C GLN A 167 -1.44 3.68 24.80
N ARG A 168 -1.33 3.38 26.09
CA ARG A 168 -0.11 2.92 26.76
C ARG A 168 0.15 1.45 26.45
N GLY A 169 1.41 1.03 26.49
CA GLY A 169 1.77 -0.34 26.14
C GLY A 169 1.35 -0.75 24.72
N TYR A 170 1.29 0.22 23.79
CA TYR A 170 0.90 -0.01 22.40
C TYR A 170 1.75 -1.14 21.83
N THR A 171 1.17 -2.04 21.03
CA THR A 171 1.85 -3.25 20.53
C THR A 171 2.34 -4.25 21.60
N LYS A 172 1.62 -4.36 22.74
CA LYS A 172 1.94 -5.29 23.85
C LYS A 172 3.30 -5.00 24.52
N THR A 173 3.82 -3.78 24.42
CA THR A 173 4.94 -3.36 25.27
C THR A 173 4.45 -3.20 26.70
N ALA A 174 5.27 -3.52 27.71
CA ALA A 174 4.87 -3.33 29.10
C ALA A 174 4.70 -1.84 29.41
N ALA A 175 3.50 -1.44 29.86
CA ALA A 175 3.26 -0.08 30.34
C ALA A 175 3.98 0.13 31.67
N GLY A 176 4.88 1.10 31.75
CA GLY A 176 5.75 1.34 32.90
C GLY A 176 5.78 2.80 33.32
N PRO A 177 6.27 3.10 34.53
CA PRO A 177 6.57 4.48 34.92
C PRO A 177 7.80 4.99 34.15
N HIS A 178 7.75 6.23 33.69
CA HIS A 178 8.81 6.92 32.94
C HIS A 178 9.26 8.17 33.67
N ALA A 179 10.56 8.31 33.94
CA ALA A 179 11.09 9.41 34.74
C ALA A 179 11.18 10.72 33.96
N ALA A 180 11.11 11.85 34.66
CA ALA A 180 11.40 13.17 34.07
C ALA A 180 12.82 13.18 33.44
N GLY A 181 12.95 13.73 32.24
CA GLY A 181 14.19 13.76 31.48
C GLY A 181 14.48 12.51 30.64
N GLU A 182 13.64 11.46 30.70
CA GLU A 182 13.74 10.33 29.76
C GLU A 182 13.52 10.76 28.33
N GLU A 183 14.23 10.09 27.42
CA GLU A 183 14.21 10.37 26.00
C GLU A 183 12.88 9.91 25.38
N VAL A 184 12.17 10.85 24.74
CA VAL A 184 10.94 10.60 23.99
C VAL A 184 11.27 10.74 22.52
N ALA A 185 11.10 9.67 21.76
CA ALA A 185 11.32 9.71 20.32
C ALA A 185 10.00 9.52 19.58
N LEU A 186 9.80 10.28 18.50
CA LEU A 186 8.70 10.00 17.58
C LEU A 186 9.03 8.72 16.82
N PHE A 187 8.23 7.70 17.07
CA PHE A 187 8.39 6.38 16.46
C PHE A 187 7.77 6.33 15.06
N SER A 188 6.56 6.89 14.88
CA SER A 188 5.94 7.06 13.55
C SER A 188 4.94 8.23 13.49
N ASP A 189 4.97 8.98 12.39
CA ASP A 189 4.05 10.05 12.01
C ASP A 189 3.02 9.53 11.00
N ASP A 190 2.17 8.61 11.39
CA ASP A 190 1.24 7.98 10.43
C ASP A 190 0.06 8.91 10.09
N ALA A 191 0.34 10.11 9.56
CA ALA A 191 -0.61 11.19 9.32
C ALA A 191 -1.71 10.77 8.32
N ILE A 192 -1.36 9.92 7.35
CA ILE A 192 -2.33 9.34 6.41
C ILE A 192 -3.24 8.36 7.13
N ARG A 193 -2.71 7.48 7.98
CA ARG A 193 -3.53 6.59 8.81
C ARG A 193 -4.42 7.35 9.78
N SER A 194 -3.90 8.38 10.45
CA SER A 194 -4.72 9.26 11.31
C SER A 194 -5.84 9.91 10.50
N ALA A 195 -5.57 10.36 9.27
CA ALA A 195 -6.61 10.91 8.39
C ALA A 195 -7.67 9.87 7.98
N ILE A 196 -7.28 8.60 7.82
CA ILE A 196 -8.18 7.49 7.45
C ILE A 196 -9.01 7.01 8.64
N GLU A 197 -8.40 6.84 9.80
CA GLU A 197 -9.01 6.26 11.00
C GLU A 197 -9.83 7.29 11.81
N ASN A 198 -9.64 8.59 11.58
CA ASN A 198 -10.41 9.64 12.25
C ASN A 198 -11.87 9.59 11.79
N LEU A 199 -12.85 9.56 12.72
CA LEU A 199 -14.26 9.49 12.35
C LEU A 199 -14.75 10.80 11.72
N GLY A 200 -14.22 11.94 12.15
CA GLY A 200 -14.66 13.27 11.73
C GLY A 200 -16.11 13.55 12.10
N GLU A 201 -16.55 13.00 13.22
CA GLU A 201 -17.91 13.16 13.71
C GLU A 201 -18.03 14.50 14.43
N LEU A 202 -18.64 15.49 13.79
CA LEU A 202 -19.03 16.75 14.42
C LEU A 202 -20.52 16.73 14.69
N SER A 203 -20.92 17.08 15.91
CA SER A 203 -22.31 17.32 16.27
C SER A 203 -22.47 18.51 17.20
N PHE A 204 -23.58 19.22 17.06
CA PHE A 204 -23.97 20.30 17.95
C PHE A 204 -25.14 19.85 18.81
N GLY A 205 -25.11 20.16 20.10
CA GLY A 205 -26.19 19.87 21.03
C GLY A 205 -26.26 20.88 22.17
N ILE A 206 -27.29 20.78 23.00
CA ILE A 206 -27.43 21.63 24.19
C ILE A 206 -27.00 20.83 25.40
N VAL A 207 -26.22 21.44 26.30
CA VAL A 207 -25.90 20.82 27.59
C VAL A 207 -27.19 20.71 28.40
N VAL A 208 -27.50 19.52 28.89
CA VAL A 208 -28.75 19.21 29.61
C VAL A 208 -28.79 19.98 30.94
N ASP A 209 -29.94 20.57 31.24
CA ASP A 209 -30.26 21.17 32.55
C ASP A 209 -31.39 20.39 33.23
N ASN A 210 -31.56 20.58 34.55
CA ASN A 210 -32.61 19.92 35.32
C ASN A 210 -34.03 20.22 34.81
N SER A 211 -34.25 21.37 34.17
CA SER A 211 -35.54 21.70 33.56
C SER A 211 -35.91 20.80 32.40
N ASP A 212 -34.94 20.24 31.67
CA ASP A 212 -35.20 19.38 30.50
C ASP A 212 -35.67 17.98 30.92
N LEU A 213 -35.32 17.56 32.13
CA LEU A 213 -35.71 16.28 32.72
C LEU A 213 -36.96 16.38 33.61
N ALA A 214 -37.49 17.59 33.82
CA ALA A 214 -38.67 17.83 34.64
C ALA A 214 -39.88 17.05 34.10
N GLY A 215 -40.49 16.23 34.96
CA GLY A 215 -41.65 15.41 34.60
C GLY A 215 -41.32 14.15 33.78
N LYS A 216 -40.03 13.82 33.57
CA LYS A 216 -39.57 12.61 32.85
C LYS A 216 -39.15 11.45 33.77
N GLY A 217 -39.45 11.56 35.07
CA GLY A 217 -39.14 10.53 36.06
C GLY A 217 -37.65 10.31 36.31
N THR A 218 -36.82 11.33 36.05
CA THR A 218 -35.39 11.37 36.37
C THR A 218 -34.94 12.82 36.56
N ASP A 219 -33.72 13.03 37.05
CA ASP A 219 -33.06 14.33 37.15
C ASP A 219 -31.56 14.19 36.84
N LEU A 220 -30.83 15.30 36.69
CA LEU A 220 -29.40 15.24 36.33
C LEU A 220 -28.58 14.51 37.37
N GLN A 221 -28.92 14.65 38.65
CA GLN A 221 -28.17 14.03 39.73
C GLN A 221 -28.31 12.50 39.67
N ALA A 222 -29.53 12.01 39.46
CA ALA A 222 -29.82 10.60 39.29
C ALA A 222 -29.16 10.00 38.03
N GLU A 223 -29.17 10.73 36.90
CA GLU A 223 -28.49 10.29 35.68
C GLU A 223 -26.96 10.28 35.83
N GLN A 224 -26.40 11.28 36.52
CA GLN A 224 -24.97 11.34 36.78
C GLN A 224 -24.52 10.23 37.74
N THR A 225 -25.29 9.96 38.80
CA THR A 225 -25.05 8.81 39.68
C THR A 225 -25.05 7.51 38.88
N ARG A 226 -26.05 7.28 38.03
CA ARG A 226 -26.13 6.06 37.20
C ARG A 226 -24.91 5.89 36.28
N MET A 227 -24.51 6.96 35.61
CA MET A 227 -23.34 6.95 34.73
C MET A 227 -22.06 6.66 35.52
N THR A 228 -21.86 7.29 36.68
CA THR A 228 -20.67 7.07 37.52
C THR A 228 -20.63 5.65 38.10
N GLU A 229 -21.76 5.08 38.52
CA GLU A 229 -21.86 3.70 39.00
C GLU A 229 -21.58 2.68 37.88
N TRP A 230 -22.05 2.94 36.67
CA TRP A 230 -21.75 2.12 35.51
C TRP A 230 -20.27 2.19 35.15
N ALA A 231 -19.68 3.40 35.13
CA ALA A 231 -18.27 3.60 34.82
C ALA A 231 -17.35 2.94 35.86
N ALA A 232 -17.73 2.98 37.15
CA ALA A 232 -17.00 2.30 38.22
C ALA A 232 -16.97 0.77 38.04
N LYS A 233 -18.01 0.18 37.45
CA LYS A 233 -18.09 -1.25 37.13
C LYS A 233 -17.39 -1.62 35.81
N ASN A 234 -17.17 -0.64 34.92
CA ASN A 234 -16.63 -0.84 33.58
C ASN A 234 -15.49 0.16 33.29
N PRO A 235 -14.38 0.12 34.05
CA PRO A 235 -13.33 1.15 33.98
C PRO A 235 -12.62 1.24 32.62
N GLU A 236 -12.62 0.18 31.82
CA GLU A 236 -12.00 0.14 30.47
C GLU A 236 -12.99 0.46 29.34
N SER A 237 -14.27 0.72 29.64
CA SER A 237 -15.30 0.95 28.63
C SER A 237 -15.58 2.42 28.41
N ALA A 238 -15.55 2.87 27.15
CA ALA A 238 -15.88 4.26 26.79
C ALA A 238 -17.33 4.61 27.10
N LEU A 239 -17.60 5.89 27.42
CA LEU A 239 -18.97 6.39 27.68
C LEU A 239 -19.94 6.19 26.50
N SER A 240 -19.42 6.04 25.28
CA SER A 240 -20.23 5.69 24.11
C SER A 240 -20.96 4.35 24.26
N VAL A 241 -20.43 3.40 25.03
CA VAL A 241 -21.09 2.12 25.33
C VAL A 241 -22.27 2.35 26.26
N PHE A 242 -22.09 3.16 27.31
CA PHE A 242 -23.16 3.55 28.23
C PHE A 242 -24.32 4.22 27.49
N ASN A 243 -24.03 5.16 26.60
CA ASN A 243 -25.03 5.89 25.81
C ASN A 243 -25.92 5.00 24.92
N ARG A 244 -25.50 3.77 24.63
CA ARG A 244 -26.24 2.82 23.80
C ARG A 244 -27.03 1.80 24.62
N LEU A 245 -26.77 1.70 25.92
CA LEU A 245 -27.47 0.75 26.76
C LEU A 245 -28.96 1.14 26.85
N PRO A 246 -29.87 0.19 26.64
CA PRO A 246 -31.28 0.39 26.96
C PRO A 246 -31.46 0.79 28.43
N ARG A 247 -32.47 1.61 28.72
CA ARG A 247 -32.71 2.13 30.08
C ARG A 247 -32.98 1.01 31.09
N ASP A 248 -33.61 -0.07 30.66
CA ASP A 248 -33.85 -1.30 31.42
C ASP A 248 -32.55 -2.08 31.74
N GLN A 249 -31.49 -1.89 30.96
CA GLN A 249 -30.17 -2.48 31.16
C GLN A 249 -29.20 -1.55 31.89
N GLY A 250 -29.72 -0.47 32.48
CA GLY A 250 -28.94 0.50 33.26
C GLY A 250 -28.34 1.65 32.44
N GLY A 251 -28.76 1.86 31.20
CA GLY A 251 -28.34 3.00 30.38
C GLY A 251 -28.94 4.36 30.79
N PRO A 252 -28.51 5.46 30.14
CA PRO A 252 -29.02 6.79 30.41
C PRO A 252 -30.46 6.95 29.92
N HIS A 253 -31.11 8.02 30.37
CA HIS A 253 -32.37 8.46 29.77
C HIS A 253 -32.22 8.69 28.26
N GLU A 254 -33.28 8.40 27.49
CA GLU A 254 -33.31 8.48 26.03
C GLU A 254 -32.88 9.84 25.47
N LEU A 255 -33.17 10.90 26.25
CA LEU A 255 -32.88 12.32 25.98
C LEU A 255 -31.46 12.75 26.37
N VAL A 256 -30.67 11.89 27.01
CA VAL A 256 -29.33 12.26 27.52
C VAL A 256 -28.26 11.42 26.84
N ARG A 257 -27.24 12.09 26.33
CA ARG A 257 -26.01 11.48 25.82
C ARG A 257 -24.82 12.07 26.54
N TRP A 258 -23.98 11.24 27.13
CA TRP A 258 -22.81 11.66 27.88
C TRP A 258 -21.59 11.71 26.98
N HIS A 259 -20.94 12.86 26.93
CA HIS A 259 -19.71 13.07 26.16
C HIS A 259 -18.62 13.59 27.09
N PRO A 260 -17.44 12.99 27.12
CA PRO A 260 -16.37 13.49 27.95
C PRO A 260 -15.86 14.84 27.40
N ARG A 261 -15.58 15.80 28.28
CA ARG A 261 -15.02 17.10 27.90
C ARG A 261 -13.57 16.94 27.48
N ARG A 262 -13.19 17.52 26.35
CA ARG A 262 -11.80 17.53 25.89
C ARG A 262 -10.91 18.16 26.97
N ILE A 263 -9.75 17.57 27.17
CA ILE A 263 -8.74 18.07 28.09
C ILE A 263 -7.81 18.94 27.25
N ASP A 264 -7.80 20.24 27.52
CA ASP A 264 -6.99 21.19 26.75
C ASP A 264 -5.61 21.41 27.40
N ASP A 265 -5.55 21.37 28.73
CA ASP A 265 -4.33 21.58 29.51
C ASP A 265 -4.33 20.61 30.71
N LEU A 266 -3.51 19.54 30.67
CA LEU A 266 -3.28 18.68 31.83
C LEU A 266 -1.93 19.04 32.46
N GLN A 267 -1.93 19.42 33.75
CA GLN A 267 -0.66 19.70 34.42
C GLN A 267 0.10 18.39 34.62
N PRO A 268 1.37 18.31 34.24
CA PRO A 268 2.03 17.01 34.17
C PRO A 268 2.25 16.41 35.57
N GLY A 269 2.08 15.09 35.67
CA GLY A 269 1.94 14.34 36.91
C GLY A 269 0.49 14.23 37.43
N GLN A 270 -0.48 14.86 36.76
CA GLN A 270 -1.89 14.58 37.00
C GLN A 270 -2.35 13.47 36.08
N GLN A 271 -3.00 12.46 36.65
CA GLN A 271 -3.73 11.48 35.87
C GLN A 271 -4.97 12.17 35.28
N PRO A 272 -5.25 12.03 33.98
CA PRO A 272 -6.42 12.65 33.38
C PRO A 272 -7.66 12.12 34.11
N PRO A 273 -8.56 13.02 34.54
CA PRO A 273 -9.75 12.60 35.24
C PRO A 273 -10.52 11.60 34.34
N PRO A 274 -11.00 10.47 34.90
CA PRO A 274 -11.76 9.48 34.14
C PRO A 274 -12.84 10.13 33.28
N GLU A 275 -13.15 9.54 32.10
CA GLU A 275 -14.16 10.09 31.17
C GLU A 275 -15.46 10.46 31.89
N SER A 276 -15.89 9.63 32.84
CA SER A 276 -17.07 9.85 33.68
C SER A 276 -17.00 11.13 34.53
N THR A 277 -15.83 11.49 35.06
CA THR A 277 -15.63 12.69 35.89
C THR A 277 -15.69 13.97 35.06
N ARG A 278 -15.32 13.90 33.78
CA ARG A 278 -15.37 15.00 32.82
C ARG A 278 -16.58 14.93 31.87
N ALA A 279 -17.55 14.06 32.16
CA ALA A 279 -18.69 13.84 31.30
C ALA A 279 -19.65 15.03 31.32
N VAL A 280 -20.00 15.51 30.14
CA VAL A 280 -20.98 16.56 29.89
C VAL A 280 -22.23 15.90 29.32
N PRO A 281 -23.41 16.08 29.94
CA PRO A 281 -24.66 15.56 29.40
C PRO A 281 -25.13 16.48 28.28
N VAL A 282 -25.35 15.92 27.10
CA VAL A 282 -25.86 16.60 25.90
C VAL A 282 -27.26 16.09 25.58
N LEU A 283 -28.17 17.02 25.29
CA LEU A 283 -29.58 16.75 25.06
C LEU A 283 -29.78 16.13 23.68
N GLU A 284 -30.32 14.91 23.65
CA GLU A 284 -30.72 14.20 22.44
C GLU A 284 -32.15 14.62 22.06
N GLN A 285 -32.29 15.26 20.89
CA GLN A 285 -33.57 15.83 20.46
C GLN A 285 -34.37 14.84 19.61
N LEU A 286 -35.03 13.89 20.27
CA LEU A 286 -35.80 12.82 19.64
C LEU A 286 -37.06 13.31 18.92
N ASP A 287 -37.67 14.41 19.38
CA ASP A 287 -38.96 14.91 18.89
C ASP A 287 -38.85 15.73 17.59
N LYS A 288 -37.64 16.23 17.26
CA LYS A 288 -37.36 17.07 16.08
C LYS A 288 -36.11 16.57 15.36
N PRO A 289 -36.22 15.59 14.46
CA PRO A 289 -35.07 15.01 13.78
C PRO A 289 -34.27 16.03 12.94
N GLU A 290 -34.91 17.11 12.49
CA GLU A 290 -34.27 18.24 11.79
C GLU A 290 -33.29 19.05 12.67
N TRP A 291 -33.33 18.87 14.00
CA TRP A 291 -32.42 19.55 14.95
C TRP A 291 -31.21 18.70 15.33
N ARG A 292 -30.97 17.60 14.62
CA ARG A 292 -29.71 16.88 14.66
C ARG A 292 -28.72 17.53 13.70
N PHE A 293 -27.92 18.45 14.21
CA PHE A 293 -26.88 19.12 13.42
C PHE A 293 -25.59 18.33 13.46
N THR A 294 -25.19 17.79 12.31
CA THR A 294 -23.95 17.02 12.16
C THR A 294 -23.05 17.67 11.11
N GLY A 295 -21.78 17.24 11.05
CA GLY A 295 -20.84 17.67 10.02
C GLY A 295 -21.33 17.42 8.58
N GLN A 296 -22.25 16.46 8.36
CA GLN A 296 -22.83 16.20 7.03
C GLN A 296 -23.76 17.31 6.53
N HIS A 297 -24.26 18.15 7.45
CA HIS A 297 -25.17 19.25 7.12
C HIS A 297 -24.42 20.56 6.81
N LEU A 298 -23.08 20.54 6.85
CA LEU A 298 -22.25 21.71 6.57
C LEU A 298 -22.06 21.89 5.05
N LYS A 299 -22.27 23.12 4.59
CA LYS A 299 -22.00 23.57 3.22
C LYS A 299 -20.58 24.08 3.07
N HIS A 300 -20.07 24.80 4.07
CA HIS A 300 -18.71 25.33 4.07
C HIS A 300 -18.03 25.08 5.41
N VAL A 301 -16.76 24.68 5.35
CA VAL A 301 -15.85 24.61 6.50
C VAL A 301 -14.49 25.14 6.07
N GLY A 302 -13.94 26.07 6.85
CA GLY A 302 -12.72 26.79 6.51
C GLY A 302 -11.92 27.22 7.73
N VAL A 303 -10.66 27.56 7.49
CA VAL A 303 -9.81 28.23 8.48
C VAL A 303 -10.36 29.64 8.69
N SER A 304 -10.55 30.03 9.93
CA SER A 304 -10.98 31.36 10.34
C SER A 304 -10.08 31.86 11.48
N GLN A 305 -10.37 33.04 11.99
CA GLN A 305 -9.70 33.62 13.15
C GLN A 305 -10.75 34.12 14.13
N ASP A 306 -10.50 33.92 15.42
CA ASP A 306 -11.33 34.48 16.47
C ASP A 306 -11.12 36.01 16.58
N PRO A 307 -11.99 36.74 17.31
CA PRO A 307 -11.85 38.19 17.48
C PRO A 307 -10.53 38.63 18.14
N THR A 308 -9.82 37.71 18.80
CA THR A 308 -8.53 37.94 19.45
C THR A 308 -7.32 37.56 18.58
N GLY A 309 -7.56 37.09 17.36
CA GLY A 309 -6.53 36.73 16.38
C GLY A 309 -6.01 35.29 16.47
N PHE A 310 -6.58 34.42 17.32
CA PHE A 310 -6.21 33.00 17.33
C PHE A 310 -6.89 32.24 16.18
N PRO A 311 -6.23 31.20 15.63
CA PRO A 311 -6.84 30.31 14.64
C PRO A 311 -8.14 29.67 15.15
N ALA A 312 -9.18 29.66 14.31
CA ALA A 312 -10.51 29.14 14.61
C ALA A 312 -11.07 28.33 13.42
N VAL A 313 -12.04 27.44 13.67
CA VAL A 313 -12.73 26.69 12.60
C VAL A 313 -14.03 27.39 12.25
N GLY A 314 -14.13 27.95 11.04
CA GLY A 314 -15.37 28.53 10.53
C GLY A 314 -16.27 27.48 9.89
N PHE A 315 -17.58 27.55 10.13
CA PHE A 315 -18.56 26.64 9.55
C PHE A 315 -19.82 27.38 9.06
N GLU A 316 -20.44 26.84 8.01
CA GLU A 316 -21.72 27.30 7.45
C GLU A 316 -22.59 26.08 7.14
N PHE A 317 -23.84 26.06 7.63
CA PHE A 317 -24.81 25.03 7.30
C PHE A 317 -25.39 25.19 5.89
N ASP A 318 -25.85 24.08 5.31
CA ASP A 318 -26.65 24.12 4.09
C ASP A 318 -27.93 24.95 4.29
N THR A 319 -28.40 25.57 3.20
CA THR A 319 -29.63 26.38 3.15
C THR A 319 -30.82 25.69 3.83
N ARG A 320 -30.94 24.36 3.72
CA ARG A 320 -31.99 23.58 4.39
C ARG A 320 -31.90 23.62 5.91
N TYR A 321 -30.69 23.63 6.47
CA TYR A 321 -30.44 23.55 7.91
C TYR A 321 -30.15 24.90 8.56
N LYS A 322 -29.87 25.96 7.79
CA LYS A 322 -29.66 27.32 8.34
C LYS A 322 -30.86 27.80 9.15
N VAL A 323 -32.07 27.62 8.64
CA VAL A 323 -33.30 28.05 9.33
C VAL A 323 -33.51 27.21 10.59
N ALA A 324 -33.39 25.89 10.48
CA ALA A 324 -33.53 24.99 11.62
C ALA A 324 -32.51 25.28 12.73
N PHE A 325 -31.25 25.58 12.37
CA PHE A 325 -30.21 25.94 13.33
C PHE A 325 -30.47 27.30 13.99
N SER A 326 -30.99 28.27 13.24
CA SER A 326 -31.39 29.57 13.80
C SER A 326 -32.55 29.45 14.78
N ASP A 327 -33.56 28.63 14.46
CA ASP A 327 -34.68 28.39 15.36
C ASP A 327 -34.27 27.60 16.61
N PHE A 328 -33.40 26.60 16.45
CA PHE A 328 -32.78 25.86 17.54
C PHE A 328 -32.03 26.81 18.49
N THR A 329 -31.11 27.64 17.97
CA THR A 329 -30.33 28.57 18.81
C THR A 329 -31.22 29.64 19.46
N ARG A 330 -32.30 30.07 18.80
CA ARG A 330 -33.29 31.00 19.38
C ARG A 330 -34.06 30.37 20.54
N GLN A 331 -34.41 29.09 20.46
CA GLN A 331 -35.12 28.41 21.54
C GLN A 331 -34.25 28.22 22.79
N PHE A 332 -32.95 27.97 22.61
CA PHE A 332 -32.02 27.68 23.70
C PHE A 332 -31.10 28.86 24.04
N LEU A 333 -31.61 30.09 23.95
CA LEU A 333 -30.87 31.26 24.41
C LEU A 333 -30.54 31.15 25.91
N ASN A 334 -29.37 31.65 26.27
CA ASN A 334 -28.74 31.56 27.60
C ASN A 334 -28.44 30.12 28.06
N ARG A 335 -28.48 29.13 27.16
CA ARG A 335 -28.04 27.75 27.42
C ARG A 335 -26.63 27.52 26.86
N ASN A 336 -25.94 26.50 27.37
CA ASN A 336 -24.64 26.11 26.84
C ASN A 336 -24.83 25.18 25.64
N MET A 337 -24.22 25.52 24.50
CA MET A 337 -24.21 24.69 23.31
C MET A 337 -22.93 23.85 23.28
N ALA A 338 -23.05 22.54 23.47
CA ALA A 338 -21.94 21.61 23.32
C ALA A 338 -21.60 21.42 21.83
N ILE A 339 -20.33 21.60 21.49
CA ILE A 339 -19.76 21.23 20.21
C ILE A 339 -18.93 19.97 20.44
N VAL A 340 -19.41 18.85 19.91
CA VAL A 340 -18.81 17.54 20.06
C VAL A 340 -18.04 17.20 18.79
N LEU A 341 -16.77 16.84 18.92
CA LEU A 341 -15.96 16.31 17.83
C LEU A 341 -15.39 14.95 18.23
N ASN A 342 -15.61 13.93 17.40
CA ASN A 342 -15.14 12.56 17.63
C ASN A 342 -15.54 12.01 19.01
N GLY A 343 -16.74 12.37 19.47
CA GLY A 343 -17.29 11.93 20.75
C GLY A 343 -16.89 12.76 21.97
N GLU A 344 -15.97 13.72 21.85
CA GLU A 344 -15.55 14.61 22.95
C GLU A 344 -16.13 16.03 22.80
N VAL A 345 -16.54 16.65 23.91
CA VAL A 345 -16.96 18.06 23.91
C VAL A 345 -15.72 18.94 23.82
N ILE A 346 -15.49 19.57 22.66
CA ILE A 346 -14.43 20.55 22.46
C ILE A 346 -14.74 21.83 23.22
N MET A 347 -15.97 22.32 23.11
CA MET A 347 -16.39 23.56 23.76
C MET A 347 -17.88 23.52 24.10
N ALA A 348 -18.26 24.31 25.11
CA ALA A 348 -19.65 24.48 25.54
C ALA A 348 -19.97 25.96 25.85
N PRO A 349 -19.85 26.88 24.88
CA PRO A 349 -20.13 28.30 25.07
C PRO A 349 -21.60 28.57 25.38
N SER A 350 -21.89 29.69 26.05
CA SER A 350 -23.26 30.15 26.25
C SER A 350 -23.82 30.80 24.97
N LEU A 351 -25.01 30.38 24.56
CA LEU A 351 -25.75 30.96 23.43
C LEU A 351 -26.40 32.28 23.85
N ASN A 352 -25.73 33.40 23.61
CA ASN A 352 -26.26 34.73 23.96
C ASN A 352 -27.08 35.37 22.84
N VAL A 353 -26.82 34.98 21.60
CA VAL A 353 -27.51 35.50 20.40
C VAL A 353 -27.89 34.34 19.47
N PRO A 354 -29.05 34.42 18.76
CA PRO A 354 -29.40 33.43 17.75
C PRO A 354 -28.38 33.45 16.61
N LEU A 355 -27.91 32.27 16.20
CA LEU A 355 -26.94 32.14 15.10
C LEU A 355 -27.68 31.94 13.77
N PRO A 356 -27.30 32.63 12.68
CA PRO A 356 -28.01 32.56 11.40
C PRO A 356 -27.70 31.30 10.56
N GLY A 357 -27.14 30.26 11.18
CA GLY A 357 -26.70 29.04 10.47
C GLY A 357 -25.22 29.03 10.09
N GLU A 358 -24.42 29.93 10.65
CA GLU A 358 -22.96 29.98 10.50
C GLU A 358 -22.31 30.43 11.81
N GLY A 359 -21.03 30.12 11.98
CA GLY A 359 -20.29 30.48 13.19
C GLY A 359 -18.82 30.08 13.14
N ILE A 360 -18.12 30.37 14.23
CA ILE A 360 -16.72 29.97 14.46
C ILE A 360 -16.63 29.10 15.71
N ILE A 361 -15.80 28.07 15.64
CA ILE A 361 -15.41 27.23 16.78
C ILE A 361 -14.08 27.78 17.29
N GLU A 362 -14.09 28.27 18.52
CA GLU A 362 -12.97 28.90 19.20
C GLU A 362 -12.33 27.93 20.20
N GLY A 363 -11.05 28.13 20.53
CA GLY A 363 -10.39 27.31 21.55
C GLY A 363 -8.87 27.41 21.62
N ARG A 364 -8.30 28.59 21.31
CA ARG A 364 -6.83 28.84 21.28
C ARG A 364 -6.08 27.77 20.49
N PHE A 365 -6.58 27.45 19.30
CA PHE A 365 -6.03 26.38 18.48
C PHE A 365 -4.73 26.79 17.79
N THR A 366 -3.92 25.80 17.41
CA THR A 366 -2.79 25.99 16.49
C THR A 366 -3.28 25.98 15.04
N GLU A 367 -2.58 26.66 14.12
CA GLU A 367 -2.94 26.64 12.69
C GLU A 367 -2.97 25.22 12.11
N GLN A 368 -2.03 24.37 12.53
CA GLN A 368 -1.97 22.97 12.14
C GLN A 368 -3.23 22.21 12.59
N TYR A 369 -3.68 22.40 13.83
CA TYR A 369 -4.90 21.77 14.35
C TYR A 369 -6.14 22.21 13.57
N VAL A 370 -6.29 23.52 13.33
CA VAL A 370 -7.44 24.06 12.57
C VAL A 370 -7.46 23.50 11.15
N SER A 371 -6.31 23.46 10.47
CA SER A 371 -6.20 22.89 9.12
C SER A 371 -6.61 21.41 9.06
N GLN A 372 -6.25 20.63 10.08
CA GLN A 372 -6.62 19.21 10.20
C GLN A 372 -8.12 19.03 10.45
N VAL A 373 -8.69 19.76 11.40
CA VAL A 373 -10.12 19.70 11.70
C VAL A 373 -10.93 20.12 10.47
N VAL A 374 -10.56 21.21 9.81
CA VAL A 374 -11.19 21.66 8.55
C VAL A 374 -11.13 20.56 7.48
N THR A 375 -10.00 19.88 7.33
CA THR A 375 -9.83 18.77 6.38
C THR A 375 -10.74 17.60 6.71
N VAL A 376 -10.79 17.19 7.98
CA VAL A 376 -11.62 16.09 8.48
C VAL A 376 -13.12 16.41 8.36
N LEU A 377 -13.52 17.65 8.60
CA LEU A 377 -14.93 18.07 8.48
C LEU A 377 -15.38 18.26 7.03
N ARG A 378 -14.53 18.85 6.17
CA ARG A 378 -14.85 19.06 4.74
C ARG A 378 -15.03 17.75 3.98
N SER A 379 -14.32 16.71 4.40
CA SER A 379 -14.40 15.39 3.79
C SER A 379 -15.64 14.60 4.19
N GLY A 380 -16.36 15.00 5.26
CA GLY A 380 -17.55 14.32 5.79
C GLY A 380 -17.21 13.35 6.94
N SER A 381 -18.22 12.82 7.64
CA SER A 381 -18.04 11.87 8.75
C SER A 381 -18.08 10.41 8.28
N LEU A 382 -17.21 9.57 8.84
CA LEU A 382 -17.28 8.11 8.69
C LEU A 382 -18.26 7.55 9.70
N GLN A 383 -19.21 6.74 9.25
CA GLN A 383 -20.14 6.03 10.16
C GLN A 383 -19.46 4.86 10.87
N ILE A 384 -18.56 4.16 10.17
CA ILE A 384 -17.86 2.97 10.68
C ILE A 384 -16.36 3.25 10.62
N LYS A 385 -15.64 3.05 11.74
CA LYS A 385 -14.19 3.16 11.79
C LYS A 385 -13.55 2.00 11.01
N PRO A 386 -12.80 2.26 9.93
CA PRO A 386 -12.09 1.21 9.21
C PRO A 386 -10.97 0.63 10.08
N LYS A 387 -10.79 -0.69 10.06
CA LYS A 387 -9.72 -1.42 10.78
C LYS A 387 -8.59 -1.73 9.81
N LEU A 388 -7.34 -1.39 10.16
CA LEU A 388 -6.17 -1.73 9.32
C LEU A 388 -5.90 -3.24 9.40
N GLU A 389 -5.87 -3.92 8.25
CA GLU A 389 -5.65 -5.37 8.14
C GLU A 389 -4.29 -5.76 7.56
N HIS A 390 -3.80 -4.97 6.60
CA HIS A 390 -2.53 -5.23 5.91
C HIS A 390 -1.85 -3.90 5.55
N MET A 391 -0.55 -3.83 5.78
CA MET A 391 0.29 -2.70 5.41
C MET A 391 1.54 -3.22 4.70
N GLU A 392 1.85 -2.62 3.56
CA GLU A 392 3.00 -2.95 2.73
C GLU A 392 3.68 -1.65 2.33
N ARG A 393 4.94 -1.50 2.68
CA ARG A 393 5.81 -0.37 2.34
C ARG A 393 6.96 -0.87 1.50
N VAL A 394 7.14 -0.26 0.34
CA VAL A 394 8.23 -0.56 -0.60
C VAL A 394 9.05 0.70 -0.84
N GLY A 395 10.38 0.60 -0.70
CA GLY A 395 11.30 1.69 -1.01
C GLY A 395 11.32 2.03 -2.51
N PRO A 396 11.40 3.32 -2.90
CA PRO A 396 11.39 3.72 -4.31
C PRO A 396 12.50 3.10 -5.18
N THR A 397 13.70 2.82 -4.64
CA THR A 397 14.77 2.25 -5.49
C THR A 397 14.66 0.77 -5.74
N LEU A 398 14.02 0.00 -4.85
CA LEU A 398 13.77 -1.42 -5.09
C LEU A 398 12.99 -1.61 -6.38
N GLY A 399 12.04 -0.73 -6.65
CA GLY A 399 11.30 -0.71 -7.90
C GLY A 399 12.17 -0.37 -9.10
N ALA A 400 12.92 0.75 -9.04
CA ALA A 400 13.76 1.21 -10.15
C ALA A 400 14.84 0.19 -10.56
N ASP A 401 15.55 -0.39 -9.59
CA ASP A 401 16.60 -1.37 -9.85
C ASP A 401 16.02 -2.67 -10.43
N ASN A 402 14.86 -3.11 -9.92
CA ASN A 402 14.16 -4.26 -10.47
C ASN A 402 13.61 -3.99 -11.88
N ILE A 403 13.17 -2.78 -12.19
CA ILE A 403 12.76 -2.41 -13.57
C ILE A 403 13.96 -2.49 -14.51
N ALA A 404 15.09 -1.87 -14.16
CA ALA A 404 16.28 -1.86 -15.00
C ALA A 404 16.78 -3.29 -15.27
N ARG A 405 16.84 -4.12 -14.23
CA ARG A 405 17.23 -5.53 -14.34
C ARG A 405 16.25 -6.35 -15.19
N ASN A 406 14.95 -6.22 -14.92
CA ASN A 406 13.93 -6.95 -15.69
C ASN A 406 13.91 -6.50 -17.15
N MET A 407 14.19 -5.22 -17.43
CA MET A 407 14.33 -4.70 -18.79
C MET A 407 15.56 -5.26 -19.49
N TRP A 408 16.72 -5.35 -18.82
CA TRP A 408 17.92 -5.98 -19.38
C TRP A 408 17.74 -7.48 -19.60
N ALA A 409 17.19 -8.21 -18.61
CA ALA A 409 16.89 -9.62 -18.74
C ALA A 409 15.90 -9.87 -19.90
N GLY A 410 14.85 -9.03 -19.99
CA GLY A 410 13.90 -9.05 -21.10
C GLY A 410 14.54 -8.76 -22.45
N ALA A 411 15.44 -7.77 -22.54
CA ALA A 411 16.15 -7.41 -23.75
C ALA A 411 17.11 -8.53 -24.21
N VAL A 412 17.88 -9.12 -23.29
CA VAL A 412 18.76 -10.24 -23.58
C VAL A 412 17.95 -11.45 -24.04
N ALA A 413 16.87 -11.80 -23.32
CA ALA A 413 15.97 -12.89 -23.71
C ALA A 413 15.37 -12.64 -25.11
N PHE A 414 14.92 -11.41 -25.38
CA PHE A 414 14.39 -11.02 -26.69
C PHE A 414 15.42 -11.18 -27.81
N ILE A 415 16.67 -10.74 -27.60
CA ILE A 415 17.75 -10.87 -28.59
C ILE A 415 18.09 -12.34 -28.85
N VAL A 416 18.24 -13.15 -27.78
CA VAL A 416 18.54 -14.58 -27.89
C VAL A 416 17.42 -15.31 -28.66
N VAL A 417 16.18 -15.03 -28.31
CA VAL A 417 14.98 -15.54 -29.01
C VAL A 417 14.99 -15.14 -30.49
N CYS A 418 15.16 -13.85 -30.79
CA CYS A 418 15.16 -13.36 -32.16
C CYS A 418 16.30 -13.98 -32.97
N GLY A 419 17.48 -14.12 -32.35
CA GLY A 419 18.64 -14.79 -32.92
C GLY A 419 18.35 -16.25 -33.25
N PHE A 420 17.73 -16.99 -32.34
CA PHE A 420 17.29 -18.37 -32.57
C PHE A 420 16.28 -18.45 -33.72
N MET A 421 15.25 -17.59 -33.72
CA MET A 421 14.22 -17.58 -34.76
C MET A 421 14.82 -17.31 -36.14
N VAL A 422 15.73 -16.33 -36.26
CA VAL A 422 16.41 -16.02 -37.52
C VAL A 422 17.36 -17.15 -37.92
N ALA A 423 18.10 -17.75 -36.99
CA ALA A 423 19.00 -18.86 -37.29
C ALA A 423 18.26 -20.11 -37.80
N TYR A 424 17.14 -20.48 -37.16
CA TYR A 424 16.38 -21.68 -37.48
C TYR A 424 15.40 -21.47 -38.66
N TYR A 425 14.60 -20.40 -38.63
CA TYR A 425 13.54 -20.14 -39.62
C TYR A 425 13.94 -19.13 -40.72
N ARG A 426 15.16 -18.59 -40.70
CA ARG A 426 15.70 -17.66 -41.71
C ARG A 426 14.77 -16.47 -41.96
N VAL A 427 14.29 -16.30 -43.19
CA VAL A 427 13.41 -15.18 -43.59
C VAL A 427 12.10 -15.18 -42.82
N LEU A 428 11.53 -16.35 -42.54
CA LEU A 428 10.33 -16.45 -41.69
C LEU A 428 10.65 -16.07 -40.24
N GLY A 429 11.85 -16.41 -39.78
CA GLY A 429 12.39 -15.95 -38.50
C GLY A 429 12.44 -14.43 -38.40
N VAL A 430 12.88 -13.74 -39.44
CA VAL A 430 12.86 -12.26 -39.50
C VAL A 430 11.43 -11.72 -39.39
N PHE A 431 10.46 -12.33 -40.07
CA PHE A 431 9.05 -11.91 -39.98
C PHE A 431 8.47 -12.14 -38.57
N ALA A 432 8.81 -13.25 -37.92
CA ALA A 432 8.42 -13.50 -36.54
C ALA A 432 9.03 -12.47 -35.59
N SER A 433 10.31 -12.11 -35.75
CA SER A 433 10.97 -11.10 -34.92
C SER A 433 10.36 -9.71 -35.10
N ILE A 434 10.02 -9.31 -36.34
CA ILE A 434 9.30 -8.05 -36.61
C ILE A 434 7.92 -8.08 -35.95
N SER A 435 7.18 -9.17 -36.10
CA SER A 435 5.87 -9.32 -35.48
C SER A 435 5.94 -9.29 -33.95
N LEU A 436 6.99 -9.85 -33.36
CA LEU A 436 7.23 -9.83 -31.92
C LEU A 436 7.52 -8.42 -31.40
N LEU A 437 8.31 -7.64 -32.14
CA LEU A 437 8.58 -6.23 -31.84
C LEU A 437 7.28 -5.40 -31.89
N CYS A 438 6.48 -5.58 -32.95
CA CYS A 438 5.17 -4.96 -33.06
C CYS A 438 4.26 -5.37 -31.91
N ASN A 439 4.25 -6.65 -31.53
CA ASN A 439 3.47 -7.14 -30.39
C ASN A 439 3.86 -6.46 -29.08
N GLY A 440 5.16 -6.31 -28.80
CA GLY A 440 5.63 -5.57 -27.62
C GLY A 440 5.12 -4.13 -27.58
N LEU A 441 5.17 -3.42 -28.72
CA LEU A 441 4.61 -2.06 -28.82
C LEU A 441 3.09 -2.04 -28.59
N LEU A 442 2.36 -3.03 -29.11
CA LEU A 442 0.92 -3.13 -28.91
C LEU A 442 0.54 -3.45 -27.46
N ILE A 443 1.32 -4.27 -26.76
CA ILE A 443 1.11 -4.54 -25.32
C ILE A 443 1.26 -3.24 -24.53
N LEU A 444 2.36 -2.50 -24.75
CA LEU A 444 2.60 -1.22 -24.08
C LEU A 444 1.53 -0.17 -24.41
N GLY A 445 1.12 -0.08 -25.69
CA GLY A 445 0.04 0.80 -26.12
C GLY A 445 -1.31 0.42 -25.52
N GLY A 446 -1.60 -0.89 -25.39
CA GLY A 446 -2.83 -1.40 -24.76
C GLY A 446 -2.89 -1.07 -23.26
N LEU A 447 -1.75 -1.21 -22.56
CA LEU A 447 -1.64 -0.77 -21.16
C LEU A 447 -1.87 0.74 -21.03
N ALA A 448 -1.28 1.51 -21.95
CA ALA A 448 -1.43 2.97 -21.94
C ALA A 448 -2.87 3.42 -22.26
N PHE A 449 -3.57 2.70 -23.13
CA PHE A 449 -4.97 2.95 -23.46
C PHE A 449 -5.92 2.70 -22.29
N MET A 450 -5.62 1.72 -21.44
CA MET A 450 -6.47 1.32 -20.31
C MET A 450 -6.13 2.02 -18.99
N ASP A 451 -5.14 2.91 -18.95
CA ASP A 451 -4.59 3.47 -17.71
C ASP A 451 -4.21 2.39 -16.68
N ALA A 452 -3.77 1.22 -17.18
CA ALA A 452 -3.51 0.06 -16.36
C ALA A 452 -2.28 0.26 -15.47
N THR A 453 -2.30 -0.36 -14.29
CA THR A 453 -1.15 -0.36 -13.37
C THR A 453 -0.15 -1.45 -13.76
N LEU A 454 1.07 -1.07 -14.11
CA LEU A 454 2.18 -1.98 -14.37
C LEU A 454 2.86 -2.35 -13.05
N THR A 455 2.85 -3.63 -12.66
CA THR A 455 3.52 -4.15 -11.44
C THR A 455 4.74 -4.99 -11.81
N LEU A 456 5.56 -5.40 -10.83
CA LEU A 456 6.66 -6.34 -11.07
C LEU A 456 6.17 -7.67 -11.66
N PRO A 457 5.14 -8.34 -11.07
CA PRO A 457 4.49 -9.47 -11.73
C PRO A 457 3.91 -9.13 -13.10
N GLY A 458 3.38 -7.91 -13.27
CA GLY A 458 2.91 -7.39 -14.56
C GLY A 458 3.96 -7.49 -15.66
N ILE A 459 5.21 -7.08 -15.38
CA ILE A 459 6.35 -7.21 -16.29
C ILE A 459 6.63 -8.69 -16.58
N GLY A 460 6.57 -9.56 -15.57
CA GLY A 460 6.65 -11.01 -15.76
C GLY A 460 5.58 -11.55 -16.73
N GLY A 461 4.36 -11.02 -16.67
CA GLY A 461 3.29 -11.32 -17.62
C GLY A 461 3.61 -10.89 -19.05
N ILE A 462 4.29 -9.76 -19.24
CA ILE A 462 4.78 -9.31 -20.55
C ILE A 462 5.85 -10.28 -21.07
N ILE A 463 6.83 -10.65 -20.24
CA ILE A 463 7.89 -11.60 -20.61
C ILE A 463 7.30 -12.97 -20.98
N LEU A 464 6.37 -13.48 -20.18
CA LEU A 464 5.65 -14.73 -20.45
C LEU A 464 4.89 -14.65 -21.79
N THR A 465 4.22 -13.53 -22.03
CA THR A 465 3.49 -13.28 -23.30
C THR A 465 4.45 -13.26 -24.48
N ILE A 466 5.63 -12.65 -24.37
CA ILE A 466 6.66 -12.65 -25.43
C ILE A 466 7.11 -14.07 -25.74
N GLY A 467 7.28 -14.92 -24.72
CA GLY A 467 7.58 -16.34 -24.89
C GLY A 467 6.48 -17.08 -25.67
N MET A 468 5.24 -16.99 -25.19
CA MET A 468 4.07 -17.62 -25.85
C MET A 468 3.80 -17.04 -27.24
N ALA A 469 4.21 -15.79 -27.50
CA ALA A 469 4.04 -15.15 -28.80
C ALA A 469 4.83 -15.85 -29.92
N LEU A 470 5.87 -16.60 -29.59
CA LEU A 470 6.71 -17.32 -30.54
C LEU A 470 6.12 -18.67 -30.90
N ASP A 471 5.45 -19.35 -29.96
CA ASP A 471 4.89 -20.69 -30.14
C ASP A 471 3.92 -20.74 -31.32
N ALA A 472 3.07 -19.74 -31.44
CA ALA A 472 2.14 -19.65 -32.57
C ALA A 472 2.86 -19.43 -33.92
N ASN A 473 3.93 -18.63 -33.95
CA ASN A 473 4.73 -18.46 -35.17
C ASN A 473 5.44 -19.76 -35.54
N ILE A 474 5.98 -20.49 -34.56
CA ILE A 474 6.58 -21.83 -34.75
C ILE A 474 5.54 -22.79 -35.34
N LEU A 475 4.35 -22.85 -34.75
CA LEU A 475 3.27 -23.74 -35.20
C LEU A 475 2.79 -23.40 -36.61
N ILE A 476 2.69 -22.10 -36.95
CA ILE A 476 2.40 -21.66 -38.32
C ILE A 476 3.51 -22.11 -39.27
N PHE A 477 4.78 -21.86 -38.94
CA PHE A 477 5.90 -22.15 -39.84
C PHE A 477 6.10 -23.63 -40.06
N ASP A 478 5.97 -24.45 -39.02
CA ASP A 478 6.03 -25.91 -39.14
C ASP A 478 4.88 -26.43 -39.99
N ARG A 479 3.65 -25.91 -39.81
CA ARG A 479 2.53 -26.29 -40.67
C ARG A 479 2.76 -25.87 -42.13
N ILE A 480 3.34 -24.70 -42.38
CA ILE A 480 3.73 -24.27 -43.73
C ILE A 480 4.80 -25.21 -44.32
N ARG A 481 5.78 -25.65 -43.50
CA ARG A 481 6.81 -26.61 -43.91
C ARG A 481 6.19 -27.95 -44.30
N GLU A 482 5.33 -28.52 -43.45
CA GLU A 482 4.64 -29.79 -43.70
C GLU A 482 3.84 -29.76 -45.02
N GLU A 483 3.09 -28.68 -45.26
CA GLU A 483 2.29 -28.54 -46.48
C GLU A 483 3.17 -28.32 -47.72
N ALA A 484 4.33 -27.67 -47.58
CA ALA A 484 5.30 -27.51 -48.68
C ALA A 484 6.04 -28.82 -49.00
N GLU A 485 6.40 -29.62 -47.97
CA GLU A 485 7.01 -30.94 -48.11
C GLU A 485 6.03 -31.97 -48.69
N ALA A 486 4.72 -31.79 -48.46
CA ALA A 486 3.67 -32.53 -49.14
C ALA A 486 3.52 -32.17 -50.64
N GLY A 487 4.41 -31.34 -51.20
CA GLY A 487 4.48 -31.02 -52.62
C GLY A 487 3.54 -29.90 -53.09
N LYS A 488 2.89 -29.18 -52.16
CA LYS A 488 2.02 -28.05 -52.53
C LYS A 488 2.84 -26.85 -52.96
N ALA A 489 2.29 -26.09 -53.92
CA ALA A 489 2.86 -24.81 -54.31
C ALA A 489 3.01 -23.88 -53.09
N VAL A 490 4.12 -23.15 -53.00
CA VAL A 490 4.52 -22.36 -51.82
C VAL A 490 3.43 -21.39 -51.34
N LYS A 491 2.70 -20.76 -52.26
CA LYS A 491 1.57 -19.87 -51.94
C LYS A 491 0.37 -20.59 -51.33
N GLN A 492 0.12 -21.83 -51.80
CA GLN A 492 -0.95 -22.68 -51.27
C GLN A 492 -0.55 -23.30 -49.93
N ALA A 493 0.68 -23.77 -49.80
CA ALA A 493 1.24 -24.27 -48.55
C ALA A 493 1.17 -23.20 -47.44
N ALA A 494 1.52 -21.95 -47.76
CA ALA A 494 1.39 -20.83 -46.84
C ALA A 494 -0.07 -20.60 -46.42
N LYS A 495 -1.01 -20.57 -47.38
CA LYS A 495 -2.45 -20.38 -47.10
C LYS A 495 -2.98 -21.47 -46.15
N ASP A 496 -2.75 -22.73 -46.52
CA ASP A 496 -3.23 -23.89 -45.76
C ASP A 496 -2.55 -23.98 -44.39
N GLY A 497 -1.27 -23.60 -44.30
CA GLY A 497 -0.53 -23.52 -43.05
C GLY A 497 -1.18 -22.56 -42.04
N PHE A 498 -1.45 -21.32 -42.46
CA PHE A 498 -2.15 -20.34 -41.61
C PHE A 498 -3.56 -20.78 -41.21
N ASP A 499 -4.33 -21.32 -42.16
CA ASP A 499 -5.73 -21.69 -41.90
C ASP A 499 -5.85 -22.89 -40.94
N LYS A 500 -4.94 -23.88 -41.04
CA LYS A 500 -4.88 -25.01 -40.10
C LYS A 500 -4.33 -24.61 -38.73
N ALA A 501 -3.23 -23.85 -38.70
CA ALA A 501 -2.63 -23.37 -37.47
C ALA A 501 -3.57 -22.46 -36.65
N PHE A 502 -4.41 -21.67 -37.31
CA PHE A 502 -5.34 -20.73 -36.67
C PHE A 502 -6.17 -21.38 -35.56
N THR A 503 -6.75 -22.56 -35.83
CA THR A 503 -7.63 -23.23 -34.87
C THR A 503 -6.89 -23.61 -33.59
N ALA A 504 -5.70 -24.22 -33.71
CA ALA A 504 -4.88 -24.58 -32.56
C ALA A 504 -4.39 -23.36 -31.77
N ILE A 505 -4.00 -22.28 -32.46
CA ILE A 505 -3.53 -21.04 -31.82
C ILE A 505 -4.66 -20.36 -31.05
N PHE A 506 -5.84 -20.29 -31.65
CA PHE A 506 -7.01 -19.70 -31.00
C PHE A 506 -7.39 -20.51 -29.75
N ASP A 507 -7.47 -21.83 -29.89
CA ASP A 507 -7.83 -22.73 -28.78
C ASP A 507 -6.86 -22.63 -27.60
N GLY A 508 -5.55 -22.57 -27.86
CA GLY A 508 -4.53 -22.42 -26.81
C GLY A 508 -4.52 -21.05 -26.11
N ASN A 509 -4.89 -19.97 -26.82
CA ASN A 509 -4.95 -18.64 -26.23
C ASN A 509 -6.25 -18.42 -25.43
N VAL A 510 -7.37 -19.01 -25.85
CA VAL A 510 -8.66 -18.88 -25.15
C VAL A 510 -8.61 -19.52 -23.76
N THR A 511 -7.97 -20.68 -23.61
CA THR A 511 -7.81 -21.32 -22.28
C THR A 511 -6.99 -20.45 -21.33
N THR A 512 -5.90 -19.85 -21.81
CA THR A 512 -5.08 -18.90 -21.04
C THR A 512 -5.86 -17.62 -20.72
N LEU A 513 -6.71 -17.15 -21.65
CA LEU A 513 -7.55 -15.97 -21.44
C LEU A 513 -8.62 -16.20 -20.37
N ILE A 514 -9.22 -17.40 -20.32
CA ILE A 514 -10.16 -17.79 -19.27
C ILE A 514 -9.50 -17.69 -17.89
N ALA A 515 -8.29 -18.26 -17.75
CA ALA A 515 -7.53 -18.18 -16.50
C ALA A 515 -7.17 -16.73 -16.15
N GLY A 516 -6.68 -15.94 -17.12
CA GLY A 516 -6.37 -14.52 -16.94
C GLY A 516 -7.58 -13.71 -16.50
N PHE A 517 -8.77 -13.93 -17.08
CA PHE A 517 -9.98 -13.22 -16.71
C PHE A 517 -10.46 -13.56 -15.30
N ILE A 518 -10.36 -14.82 -14.88
CA ILE A 518 -10.70 -15.23 -13.51
C ILE A 518 -9.72 -14.64 -12.51
N LEU A 519 -8.41 -14.68 -12.81
CA LEU A 519 -7.38 -14.04 -11.99
C LEU A 519 -7.58 -12.52 -11.89
N TYR A 520 -8.06 -11.85 -12.95
CA TYR A 520 -8.36 -10.43 -12.91
C TYR A 520 -9.49 -10.08 -11.93
N ASN A 521 -10.51 -10.94 -11.82
CA ASN A 521 -11.67 -10.71 -10.95
C ASN A 521 -11.44 -11.16 -9.50
N VAL A 522 -10.72 -12.27 -9.30
CA VAL A 522 -10.53 -12.88 -7.97
C VAL A 522 -9.18 -12.48 -7.35
N GLY A 523 -8.17 -12.19 -8.17
CA GLY A 523 -6.84 -11.82 -7.71
C GLY A 523 -6.80 -10.42 -7.08
N SER A 524 -5.93 -10.27 -6.09
CA SER A 524 -5.68 -9.01 -5.38
C SER A 524 -4.29 -8.45 -5.72
N GLY A 525 -4.08 -7.16 -5.42
CA GLY A 525 -2.76 -6.52 -5.48
C GLY A 525 -1.97 -6.79 -6.78
N PRO A 526 -0.73 -7.32 -6.68
CA PRO A 526 0.14 -7.57 -7.85
C PRO A 526 -0.37 -8.66 -8.81
N VAL A 527 -1.11 -9.67 -8.33
CA VAL A 527 -1.63 -10.79 -9.16
C VAL A 527 -2.64 -10.28 -10.18
N ARG A 528 -3.46 -9.28 -9.80
CA ARG A 528 -4.38 -8.63 -10.73
C ARG A 528 -3.64 -7.85 -11.82
N GLY A 529 -2.54 -7.18 -11.47
CA GLY A 529 -1.66 -6.50 -12.44
C GLY A 529 -1.09 -7.47 -13.49
N PHE A 530 -0.61 -8.63 -13.03
CA PHE A 530 -0.21 -9.74 -13.91
C PHE A 530 -1.35 -10.22 -14.82
N ALA A 531 -2.55 -10.38 -14.28
CA ALA A 531 -3.71 -10.82 -15.06
C ALA A 531 -4.08 -9.84 -16.18
N VAL A 532 -4.00 -8.53 -15.93
CA VAL A 532 -4.25 -7.49 -16.95
C VAL A 532 -3.21 -7.55 -18.07
N THR A 533 -1.92 -7.61 -17.73
CA THR A 533 -0.86 -7.67 -18.75
C THR A 533 -0.95 -8.94 -19.58
N LEU A 534 -1.27 -10.08 -18.95
CA LEU A 534 -1.53 -11.35 -19.63
C LEU A 534 -2.72 -11.26 -20.60
N CYS A 535 -3.87 -10.71 -20.17
CA CYS A 535 -5.06 -10.62 -21.02
C CYS A 535 -4.83 -9.72 -22.24
N ILE A 536 -4.24 -8.53 -22.04
CA ILE A 536 -3.86 -7.62 -23.14
C ILE A 536 -2.89 -8.35 -24.07
N GLY A 537 -1.88 -9.00 -23.48
CA GLY A 537 -0.88 -9.80 -24.18
C GLY A 537 -1.48 -10.83 -25.12
N ILE A 538 -2.47 -11.58 -24.67
CA ILE A 538 -3.15 -12.61 -25.49
C ILE A 538 -3.88 -11.99 -26.69
N PHE A 539 -4.56 -10.86 -26.52
CA PHE A 539 -5.23 -10.19 -27.64
C PHE A 539 -4.23 -9.64 -28.66
N THR A 540 -3.15 -9.03 -28.19
CA THR A 540 -2.13 -8.46 -29.08
C THR A 540 -1.32 -9.54 -29.79
N THR A 541 -1.03 -10.68 -29.14
CA THR A 541 -0.32 -11.81 -29.77
C THR A 541 -1.15 -12.44 -30.88
N LEU A 542 -2.44 -12.70 -30.63
CA LEU A 542 -3.37 -13.21 -31.65
C LEU A 542 -3.40 -12.28 -32.86
N PHE A 543 -3.47 -10.95 -32.63
CA PHE A 543 -3.42 -9.98 -33.71
C PHE A 543 -2.09 -10.00 -34.46
N ALA A 544 -0.97 -9.97 -33.74
CA ALA A 544 0.36 -9.94 -34.33
C ALA A 544 0.62 -11.16 -35.23
N GLN A 545 0.34 -12.37 -34.73
CA GLN A 545 0.61 -13.60 -35.46
C GLN A 545 -0.34 -13.81 -36.64
N LEU A 546 -1.64 -13.57 -36.43
CA LEU A 546 -2.66 -13.90 -37.43
C LEU A 546 -2.84 -12.81 -38.50
N VAL A 547 -2.45 -11.57 -38.19
CA VAL A 547 -2.56 -10.43 -39.10
C VAL A 547 -1.18 -9.96 -39.57
N ILE A 548 -0.27 -9.58 -38.66
CA ILE A 548 1.03 -9.01 -39.05
C ILE A 548 1.91 -10.05 -39.74
N THR A 549 2.17 -11.21 -39.10
CA THR A 549 2.97 -12.28 -39.72
C THR A 549 2.36 -12.74 -41.04
N ARG A 550 1.02 -12.88 -41.10
CA ARG A 550 0.31 -13.28 -42.32
C ARG A 550 0.50 -12.30 -43.48
N VAL A 551 0.48 -10.99 -43.20
CA VAL A 551 0.71 -9.93 -44.20
C VAL A 551 2.18 -9.93 -44.66
N LEU A 552 3.15 -10.06 -43.74
CA LEU A 552 4.57 -10.11 -44.08
C LEU A 552 4.89 -11.31 -44.99
N VAL A 553 4.38 -12.50 -44.66
CA VAL A 553 4.55 -13.70 -45.50
C VAL A 553 3.87 -13.51 -46.86
N HIS A 554 2.67 -12.93 -46.90
CA HIS A 554 1.98 -12.68 -48.15
C HIS A 554 2.78 -11.77 -49.10
N PHE A 555 3.35 -10.69 -48.57
CA PHE A 555 4.16 -9.75 -49.34
C PHE A 555 5.47 -10.38 -49.84
N ALA A 556 6.11 -11.21 -49.02
CA ALA A 556 7.30 -11.95 -49.43
C ALA A 556 7.02 -12.90 -50.61
N LEU A 557 5.87 -13.57 -50.60
CA LEU A 557 5.42 -14.43 -51.70
C LEU A 557 5.14 -13.65 -52.98
N GLU A 558 4.56 -12.44 -52.87
CA GLU A 558 4.34 -11.57 -54.03
C GLU A 558 5.64 -11.02 -54.62
N ARG A 559 6.66 -10.78 -53.77
CA ARG A 559 8.02 -10.41 -54.19
C ARG A 559 8.87 -11.56 -54.73
N GLY A 560 8.29 -12.76 -54.89
CA GLY A 560 8.92 -13.88 -55.57
C GLY A 560 9.68 -14.85 -54.67
N LEU A 561 9.33 -14.97 -53.38
CA LEU A 561 9.88 -16.00 -52.51
C LEU A 561 9.47 -17.40 -53.00
N LYS A 562 10.43 -18.13 -53.59
CA LYS A 562 10.19 -19.41 -54.29
C LYS A 562 10.18 -20.63 -53.39
N GLU A 563 10.85 -20.58 -52.24
CA GLU A 563 10.97 -21.71 -51.30
C GLU A 563 11.15 -21.22 -49.86
N PHE A 564 10.56 -21.94 -48.90
CA PHE A 564 10.79 -21.70 -47.48
C PHE A 564 11.95 -22.57 -46.99
N LYS A 565 13.13 -21.96 -46.83
CA LYS A 565 14.29 -22.67 -46.28
C LYS A 565 14.28 -22.59 -44.76
N MET A 566 13.96 -23.70 -44.09
CA MET A 566 13.93 -23.83 -42.63
C MET A 566 14.94 -24.88 -42.13
N GLY A 567 15.28 -24.82 -40.83
CA GLY A 567 16.00 -25.89 -40.15
C GLY A 567 15.22 -27.21 -40.17
N ARG A 568 15.95 -28.33 -40.26
CA ARG A 568 15.41 -29.70 -40.23
C ARG A 568 15.99 -30.48 -39.06
N TRP A 569 16.04 -29.87 -37.89
CA TRP A 569 16.42 -30.63 -36.69
C TRP A 569 15.33 -31.64 -36.37
N MET A 570 15.73 -32.92 -36.29
CA MET A 570 14.84 -34.04 -35.94
C MET A 570 13.65 -34.28 -36.90
N ALA A 571 13.76 -33.91 -38.18
CA ALA A 571 12.65 -34.03 -39.16
C ALA A 571 12.09 -35.46 -39.33
N ASP A 572 12.92 -36.51 -39.24
CA ASP A 572 12.51 -37.92 -39.39
C ASP A 572 12.60 -38.71 -38.07
N ALA A 573 12.45 -38.03 -36.93
CA ALA A 573 12.65 -38.64 -35.62
C ALA A 573 11.49 -39.57 -35.21
N ASN A 574 11.52 -40.82 -35.67
CA ASN A 574 10.58 -41.89 -35.29
C ASN A 574 10.86 -42.48 -33.90
N TYR A 575 10.89 -41.63 -32.86
CA TYR A 575 11.02 -42.11 -31.48
C TYR A 575 9.73 -42.79 -31.03
N ARG A 576 9.84 -44.05 -30.61
CA ARG A 576 8.70 -44.83 -30.08
C ARG A 576 8.42 -44.46 -28.61
N PHE A 577 7.90 -43.25 -28.36
CA PHE A 577 7.53 -42.78 -27.02
C PHE A 577 6.60 -43.77 -26.29
N MET A 578 5.63 -44.34 -27.00
CA MET A 578 4.68 -45.31 -26.42
C MET A 578 5.33 -46.61 -25.93
N ALA A 579 6.49 -47.01 -26.47
CA ALA A 579 7.19 -48.20 -26.01
C ALA A 579 7.82 -48.00 -24.61
N ARG A 580 8.15 -46.75 -24.25
CA ARG A 580 8.72 -46.37 -22.95
C ARG A 580 7.71 -45.68 -22.03
N ALA A 581 6.49 -45.44 -22.48
CA ALA A 581 5.47 -44.70 -21.74
C ALA A 581 5.27 -45.24 -20.32
N ARG A 582 5.17 -46.56 -20.12
CA ARG A 582 5.01 -47.14 -18.78
C ARG A 582 6.17 -46.82 -17.83
N ALA A 583 7.41 -46.85 -18.34
CA ALA A 583 8.58 -46.49 -17.56
C ALA A 583 8.63 -44.98 -17.27
N CYS A 584 8.26 -44.13 -18.23
CA CYS A 584 8.17 -42.69 -18.04
C CYS A 584 7.06 -42.31 -17.04
N PHE A 585 5.89 -42.96 -17.09
CA PHE A 585 4.82 -42.77 -16.11
C PHE A 585 5.27 -43.20 -14.71
N ALA A 586 5.90 -44.37 -14.58
CA ALA A 586 6.43 -44.82 -13.31
C ALA A 586 7.49 -43.84 -12.76
N GLY A 587 8.40 -43.37 -13.61
CA GLY A 587 9.41 -42.37 -13.26
C GLY A 587 8.80 -41.03 -12.84
N SER A 588 7.83 -40.51 -13.60
CA SER A 588 7.12 -39.27 -13.27
C SER A 588 6.36 -39.39 -11.95
N ILE A 589 5.63 -40.48 -11.72
CA ILE A 589 4.92 -40.73 -10.46
C ILE A 589 5.92 -40.81 -9.30
N LEU A 590 7.09 -41.46 -9.49
CA LEU A 590 8.14 -41.50 -8.46
C LEU A 590 8.68 -40.10 -8.16
N VAL A 591 8.92 -39.27 -9.17
CA VAL A 591 9.39 -37.88 -8.99
C VAL A 591 8.33 -37.04 -8.27
N ILE A 592 7.06 -37.19 -8.64
CA ILE A 592 5.94 -36.51 -7.98
C ILE A 592 5.82 -36.95 -6.52
N LEU A 593 5.83 -38.25 -6.25
CA LEU A 593 5.75 -38.77 -4.89
C LEU A 593 6.95 -38.29 -4.06
N ALA A 594 8.16 -38.36 -4.60
CA ALA A 594 9.35 -37.86 -3.92
C ALA A 594 9.27 -36.35 -3.65
N GLY A 595 8.84 -35.57 -4.64
CA GLY A 595 8.67 -34.12 -4.53
C GLY A 595 7.58 -33.72 -3.53
N VAL A 596 6.44 -34.40 -3.54
CA VAL A 596 5.34 -34.16 -2.59
C VAL A 596 5.72 -34.60 -1.18
N VAL A 597 6.37 -35.77 -1.02
CA VAL A 597 6.89 -36.21 0.28
C VAL A 597 7.90 -35.21 0.82
N LEU A 598 8.84 -34.73 -0.01
CA LEU A 598 9.79 -33.69 0.37
C LEU A 598 9.06 -32.40 0.81
N PHE A 599 8.12 -31.91 -0.01
CA PHE A 599 7.33 -30.71 0.28
C PHE A 599 6.50 -30.83 1.57
N LEU A 600 5.92 -32.00 1.83
CA LEU A 600 5.13 -32.25 3.05
C LEU A 600 6.00 -32.50 4.29
N SER A 601 7.24 -32.93 4.11
CA SER A 601 8.19 -33.16 5.21
C SER A 601 8.84 -31.86 5.69
N LEU A 602 8.85 -30.80 4.86
CA LEU A 602 9.35 -29.48 5.25
C LEU A 602 8.40 -28.81 6.26
N PRO A 603 8.92 -28.17 7.33
CA PRO A 603 8.14 -27.37 8.25
C PRO A 603 7.34 -26.27 7.52
N ASN A 604 6.12 -25.99 7.99
CA ASN A 604 5.23 -24.96 7.41
C ASN A 604 5.95 -23.64 7.12
N LYS A 605 6.72 -23.14 8.09
CA LYS A 605 7.49 -21.89 8.00
C LYS A 605 8.53 -21.87 6.88
N GLN A 606 8.98 -23.02 6.40
CA GLN A 606 9.94 -23.10 5.28
C GLN A 606 9.21 -23.19 3.93
N ARG A 607 8.15 -23.99 3.84
CA ARG A 607 7.42 -24.23 2.59
C ARG A 607 6.43 -23.13 2.17
N LEU A 608 5.92 -22.33 3.12
CA LEU A 608 4.89 -21.31 2.86
C LEU A 608 5.41 -19.89 3.14
N GLY A 609 4.95 -18.94 2.32
CA GLY A 609 5.21 -17.50 2.49
C GLY A 609 4.34 -16.86 3.58
N ILE A 610 4.60 -15.59 3.89
CA ILE A 610 3.79 -14.80 4.84
C ILE A 610 2.36 -14.57 4.32
N GLU A 611 2.13 -14.73 3.02
CA GLU A 611 0.83 -14.63 2.38
C GLU A 611 -0.09 -15.81 2.73
N PHE A 612 0.50 -16.95 3.14
CA PHE A 612 -0.20 -18.20 3.48
C PHE A 612 -0.17 -18.55 4.96
N LEU A 613 0.81 -18.03 5.70
CA LEU A 613 0.92 -18.23 7.14
C LEU A 613 0.52 -16.99 7.95
N GLY A 614 0.68 -15.80 7.37
CA GLY A 614 0.68 -14.55 8.10
C GLY A 614 2.04 -14.25 8.69
N GLY A 615 2.24 -13.03 9.15
CA GLY A 615 3.49 -12.59 9.75
C GLY A 615 3.96 -11.27 9.16
N GLY A 616 5.26 -11.04 9.21
CA GLY A 616 5.87 -9.81 8.73
C GLY A 616 7.21 -10.04 8.08
N THR A 617 7.52 -9.23 7.07
CA THR A 617 8.85 -9.13 6.47
C THR A 617 9.34 -7.71 6.60
N VAL A 618 10.61 -7.53 6.95
CA VAL A 618 11.28 -6.24 7.01
C VAL A 618 12.60 -6.36 6.28
N MET A 619 12.84 -5.48 5.33
CA MET A 619 14.16 -5.30 4.75
C MET A 619 14.83 -4.12 5.44
N LEU A 620 15.95 -4.40 6.08
CA LEU A 620 16.73 -3.42 6.83
C LEU A 620 18.11 -3.22 6.23
N ARG A 621 18.67 -2.04 6.48
CA ARG A 621 20.03 -1.66 6.11
C ARG A 621 20.87 -1.51 7.37
N THR A 622 22.08 -2.07 7.37
CA THR A 622 23.01 -1.98 8.50
C THR A 622 24.02 -0.86 8.30
N GLU A 623 24.52 -0.32 9.40
CA GLU A 623 25.54 0.73 9.38
C GLU A 623 26.88 0.19 8.86
N GLN A 624 27.23 -1.03 9.28
CA GLN A 624 28.44 -1.73 8.86
C GLN A 624 28.09 -3.04 8.15
N PRO A 625 28.91 -3.49 7.17
CA PRO A 625 28.76 -4.81 6.57
C PRO A 625 28.86 -5.90 7.63
N MET A 626 27.99 -6.91 7.57
CA MET A 626 28.03 -8.06 8.47
C MET A 626 27.67 -9.36 7.76
N THR A 627 27.96 -10.51 8.37
CA THR A 627 27.60 -11.81 7.80
C THR A 627 26.14 -12.16 8.10
N ARG A 628 25.55 -13.06 7.30
CA ARG A 628 24.20 -13.59 7.55
C ARG A 628 24.09 -14.18 8.96
N ASP A 629 25.10 -14.93 9.39
CA ASP A 629 25.09 -15.60 10.69
C ASP A 629 25.18 -14.59 11.84
N ALA A 630 25.95 -13.51 11.68
CA ALA A 630 26.00 -12.43 12.65
C ALA A 630 24.64 -11.73 12.79
N MET A 631 23.98 -11.43 11.65
CA MET A 631 22.64 -10.87 11.68
C MET A 631 21.62 -11.83 12.31
N GLN A 632 21.67 -13.12 11.98
CA GLN A 632 20.80 -14.13 12.58
C GLN A 632 20.99 -14.22 14.11
N ALA A 633 22.23 -14.07 14.59
CA ALA A 633 22.52 -14.04 16.03
C ALA A 633 21.95 -12.80 16.72
N GLU A 634 21.95 -11.63 16.08
CA GLU A 634 21.31 -10.42 16.63
C GLU A 634 19.79 -10.54 16.65
N VAL A 635 19.19 -11.10 15.58
CA VAL A 635 17.75 -11.36 15.51
C VAL A 635 17.31 -12.38 16.57
N ALA A 636 18.11 -13.41 16.83
CA ALA A 636 17.82 -14.42 17.84
C ALA A 636 17.74 -13.88 19.28
N LYS A 637 18.25 -12.67 19.55
CA LYS A 637 18.14 -12.00 20.86
C LYS A 637 16.76 -11.35 21.08
N ILE A 638 15.94 -11.24 20.05
CA ILE A 638 14.60 -10.64 20.15
C ILE A 638 13.66 -11.59 20.90
N GLU A 639 12.96 -11.07 21.91
CA GLU A 639 12.01 -11.86 22.72
C GLU A 639 10.80 -12.34 21.89
N GLY A 640 10.31 -13.54 22.22
CA GLY A 640 9.15 -14.17 21.58
C GLY A 640 9.48 -14.84 20.23
N ASP A 641 8.43 -15.21 19.49
CA ASP A 641 8.58 -15.97 18.22
C ASP A 641 9.30 -15.18 17.11
N ILE A 642 9.48 -13.87 17.29
CA ILE A 642 10.26 -13.02 16.40
C ILE A 642 11.75 -13.40 16.41
N GLY A 643 12.29 -13.90 17.53
CA GLY A 643 13.67 -14.38 17.59
C GLY A 643 13.96 -15.57 16.66
N GLY A 644 12.92 -16.34 16.30
CA GLY A 644 13.00 -17.43 15.33
C GLY A 644 12.86 -17.00 13.86
N SER A 645 12.94 -15.70 13.57
CA SER A 645 12.75 -15.18 12.21
C SER A 645 13.85 -15.63 11.26
N GLU A 646 13.47 -15.83 9.99
CA GLU A 646 14.39 -16.19 8.93
C GLU A 646 15.15 -14.94 8.44
N VAL A 647 16.48 -14.96 8.50
CA VAL A 647 17.33 -13.90 7.93
C VAL A 647 17.86 -14.32 6.57
N LYS A 648 17.60 -13.51 5.54
CA LYS A 648 18.22 -13.60 4.22
C LYS A 648 19.03 -12.34 3.93
N ALA A 649 20.26 -12.51 3.47
CA ALA A 649 21.06 -11.40 2.98
C ALA A 649 20.60 -11.00 1.58
N VAL A 650 20.55 -9.70 1.30
CA VAL A 650 20.29 -9.19 -0.05
C VAL A 650 21.59 -9.25 -0.82
N SER A 651 21.68 -10.16 -1.80
CA SER A 651 22.94 -10.47 -2.50
C SER A 651 23.63 -9.26 -3.13
N GLU A 652 22.86 -8.25 -3.52
CA GLU A 652 23.35 -7.01 -4.13
C GLU A 652 24.04 -6.07 -3.15
N SER A 653 23.81 -6.26 -1.85
CA SER A 653 24.41 -5.46 -0.79
C SER A 653 25.76 -6.00 -0.31
N ALA A 654 26.32 -6.98 -1.04
CA ALA A 654 27.59 -7.62 -0.73
C ALA A 654 28.76 -6.64 -0.84
N VAL A 655 29.59 -6.58 0.20
CA VAL A 655 30.78 -5.73 0.27
C VAL A 655 32.02 -6.63 0.34
N GLY A 656 32.38 -7.23 -0.81
CA GLY A 656 33.47 -8.19 -0.90
C GLY A 656 33.37 -9.30 0.16
N ASP A 657 34.46 -9.55 0.89
CA ASP A 657 34.49 -10.55 1.97
C ASP A 657 33.95 -10.02 3.32
N LYS A 658 33.58 -8.73 3.42
CA LYS A 658 33.10 -8.11 4.66
C LYS A 658 31.63 -8.44 4.98
N GLY A 659 30.92 -9.12 4.06
CA GLY A 659 29.53 -9.53 4.23
C GLY A 659 28.55 -8.63 3.47
N TYR A 660 27.41 -8.33 4.08
CA TYR A 660 26.27 -7.66 3.45
C TYR A 660 25.83 -6.45 4.28
N THR A 661 25.26 -5.45 3.61
CA THR A 661 24.73 -4.23 4.26
C THR A 661 23.21 -4.18 4.27
N SER A 662 22.52 -5.14 3.63
CA SER A 662 21.06 -5.23 3.64
C SER A 662 20.59 -6.65 3.90
N PHE A 663 19.59 -6.77 4.77
CA PHE A 663 19.03 -8.04 5.21
C PHE A 663 17.52 -8.01 5.21
N ARG A 664 16.91 -9.10 4.78
CA ARG A 664 15.47 -9.35 4.91
C ARG A 664 15.25 -10.29 6.09
N ILE A 665 14.46 -9.83 7.06
CA ILE A 665 14.02 -10.60 8.22
C ILE A 665 12.56 -10.96 7.98
N THR A 666 12.25 -12.25 7.98
CA THR A 666 10.89 -12.76 7.78
C THR A 666 10.41 -13.51 9.02
N PHE A 667 9.39 -12.97 9.66
CA PHE A 667 8.63 -13.60 10.72
C PHE A 667 7.36 -14.23 10.15
N LYS A 668 7.09 -15.49 10.50
CA LYS A 668 5.91 -16.25 10.06
C LYS A 668 5.18 -16.81 11.28
N THR A 669 3.88 -16.56 11.38
CA THR A 669 3.04 -17.08 12.47
C THR A 669 2.60 -18.53 12.20
N ASP A 670 2.48 -19.33 13.26
CA ASP A 670 2.00 -20.73 13.21
C ASP A 670 0.79 -20.95 14.15
N SER A 671 0.39 -19.97 15.00
CA SER A 671 -0.62 -20.17 16.07
C SER A 671 -1.97 -19.48 15.78
N ASP A 672 -3.07 -20.01 16.32
CA ASP A 672 -4.45 -19.51 16.14
C ASP A 672 -4.84 -18.34 17.06
N ALA A 673 -3.95 -17.88 17.94
CA ALA A 673 -4.26 -16.82 18.89
C ALA A 673 -4.08 -15.41 18.31
N ASP A 674 -4.71 -14.41 18.93
CA ASP A 674 -4.70 -12.96 18.63
C ASP A 674 -3.28 -12.35 18.52
N GLU A 675 -2.59 -12.65 17.42
CA GLU A 675 -1.25 -12.18 17.06
C GLU A 675 -1.26 -10.93 16.20
N SER A 676 -2.44 -10.39 15.85
CA SER A 676 -2.59 -9.14 15.08
C SER A 676 -1.77 -7.99 15.69
N ALA A 677 -1.69 -7.93 17.03
CA ALA A 677 -0.86 -6.93 17.71
C ALA A 677 0.65 -7.17 17.55
N GLN A 678 1.12 -8.41 17.53
CA GLN A 678 2.54 -8.78 17.39
C GLN A 678 3.01 -8.60 15.94
N VAL A 679 2.15 -8.96 15.00
CA VAL A 679 2.36 -8.79 13.55
C VAL A 679 2.38 -7.31 13.19
N ASN A 680 1.44 -6.50 13.70
CA ASN A 680 1.45 -5.04 13.53
C ASN A 680 2.62 -4.34 14.23
N ALA A 681 3.26 -5.01 15.20
CA ALA A 681 4.44 -4.53 15.91
C ALA A 681 5.76 -4.99 15.33
N PHE A 682 5.74 -5.91 14.37
CA PHE A 682 6.94 -6.63 13.93
C PHE A 682 8.02 -5.68 13.44
N GLU A 683 7.68 -4.76 12.53
CA GLU A 683 8.59 -3.74 12.02
C GLU A 683 9.22 -2.95 13.16
N SER A 684 8.39 -2.51 14.10
CA SER A 684 8.84 -1.69 15.20
C SER A 684 9.73 -2.43 16.19
N THR A 685 9.47 -3.71 16.45
CA THR A 685 10.27 -4.54 17.34
C THR A 685 11.63 -4.87 16.74
N VAL A 686 11.66 -5.20 15.44
CA VAL A 686 12.91 -5.39 14.70
C VAL A 686 13.72 -4.09 14.66
N ARG A 687 13.07 -2.96 14.37
CA ARG A 687 13.73 -1.64 14.35
C ARG A 687 14.45 -1.34 15.66
N GLN A 688 13.77 -1.57 16.77
CA GLN A 688 14.29 -1.25 18.09
C GLN A 688 15.39 -2.20 18.53
N ALA A 689 15.18 -3.51 18.39
CA ALA A 689 16.16 -4.50 18.80
C ALA A 689 17.48 -4.37 18.04
N LEU A 690 17.40 -3.95 16.77
CA LEU A 690 18.54 -3.80 15.90
C LEU A 690 19.00 -2.34 15.77
N ALA A 691 18.45 -1.40 16.53
CA ALA A 691 18.75 0.04 16.40
C ALA A 691 20.25 0.36 16.47
N GLY A 692 21.01 -0.40 17.27
CA GLY A 692 22.46 -0.23 17.39
C GLY A 692 23.28 -0.66 16.16
N ILE A 693 22.71 -1.51 15.29
CA ILE A 693 23.36 -1.99 14.05
C ILE A 693 22.74 -1.40 12.78
N LEU A 694 21.54 -0.84 12.88
CA LEU A 694 20.84 -0.24 11.74
C LEU A 694 21.59 0.98 11.24
N GLN A 695 21.49 1.19 9.92
CA GLN A 695 21.92 2.41 9.30
C GLN A 695 21.23 3.59 10.00
N ARG A 696 21.96 4.69 10.18
CA ARG A 696 21.39 5.92 10.73
C ARG A 696 20.43 6.57 9.72
N GLY A 697 19.75 7.63 10.15
CA GLY A 697 18.75 8.32 9.33
C GLY A 697 19.30 8.78 7.96
N PRO A 698 18.40 9.15 7.03
CA PRO A 698 18.78 9.56 5.67
C PRO A 698 19.74 10.76 5.63
N VAL A 699 19.54 11.72 6.52
CA VAL A 699 20.36 12.92 6.69
C VAL A 699 20.70 13.05 8.17
N GLU A 700 21.98 12.94 8.49
CA GLU A 700 22.48 13.10 9.86
C GLU A 700 23.51 14.23 9.91
N ILE A 701 23.26 15.21 10.77
CA ILE A 701 24.22 16.30 11.03
C ILE A 701 25.19 15.80 12.10
N GLU A 702 26.39 15.40 11.68
CA GLU A 702 27.44 14.90 12.57
C GLU A 702 28.06 16.02 13.39
N LYS A 703 28.23 17.19 12.77
CA LYS A 703 28.83 18.36 13.41
C LYS A 703 28.18 19.64 12.89
N LEU A 704 27.90 20.56 13.81
CA LEU A 704 27.49 21.93 13.52
C LEU A 704 28.39 22.87 14.31
N ASP A 705 29.45 23.39 13.68
CA ASP A 705 30.39 24.29 14.32
C ASP A 705 29.97 25.75 14.08
N SER A 706 29.20 26.26 15.04
CA SER A 706 28.70 27.63 15.04
C SER A 706 29.78 28.67 15.41
N ALA A 707 30.94 28.22 15.92
CA ALA A 707 32.03 29.08 16.36
C ALA A 707 33.10 29.30 15.26
N ALA A 708 33.12 28.45 14.23
CA ALA A 708 33.95 28.64 13.05
C ALA A 708 33.54 29.89 12.25
N SER A 709 34.50 30.53 11.57
CA SER A 709 34.26 31.70 10.72
C SER A 709 34.77 31.43 9.30
N PRO A 710 33.91 31.09 8.32
CA PRO A 710 32.45 30.95 8.44
C PRO A 710 32.03 29.69 9.22
N PRO A 711 30.79 29.64 9.76
CA PRO A 711 30.27 28.46 10.45
C PRO A 711 30.26 27.25 9.50
N THR A 712 30.49 26.05 10.02
CA THR A 712 30.64 24.83 9.21
C THR A 712 29.76 23.70 9.69
N THR A 713 29.43 22.79 8.79
CA THR A 713 28.69 21.57 9.10
C THR A 713 29.30 20.35 8.43
N GLU A 714 29.25 19.22 9.12
CA GLU A 714 29.53 17.90 8.59
C GLU A 714 28.23 17.09 8.61
N VAL A 715 27.83 16.62 7.43
CA VAL A 715 26.56 15.91 7.23
C VAL A 715 26.83 14.56 6.56
N ARG A 716 26.22 13.52 7.10
CA ARG A 716 26.19 12.20 6.49
C ARG A 716 24.89 12.04 5.72
N LEU A 717 25.01 11.79 4.42
CA LEU A 717 23.91 11.57 3.50
C LEU A 717 23.89 10.13 3.03
N SER A 718 22.79 9.47 3.33
CA SER A 718 22.55 8.09 2.94
C SER A 718 21.53 8.05 1.81
N PHE A 719 21.91 7.47 0.67
CA PHE A 719 20.99 7.19 -0.43
C PHE A 719 20.69 5.70 -0.53
N GLU A 720 19.55 5.38 -1.13
CA GLU A 720 19.16 3.99 -1.37
C GLU A 720 20.00 3.33 -2.47
N SER A 721 20.47 4.12 -3.43
CA SER A 721 21.33 3.70 -4.54
C SER A 721 22.56 4.62 -4.63
N PRO A 722 23.68 4.16 -5.22
CA PRO A 722 24.90 4.95 -5.30
C PRO A 722 24.79 6.08 -6.33
N HIS A 723 25.19 7.30 -5.97
CA HIS A 723 25.20 8.47 -6.85
C HIS A 723 26.60 9.09 -6.96
N LEU A 724 26.93 9.69 -8.10
CA LEU A 724 28.23 10.36 -8.29
C LEU A 724 28.40 11.55 -7.32
N GLU A 725 29.61 11.70 -6.77
CA GLU A 725 29.93 12.79 -5.83
C GLU A 725 29.65 14.17 -6.43
N SER A 726 30.00 14.36 -7.70
CA SER A 726 29.75 15.60 -8.45
C SER A 726 28.28 15.99 -8.49
N ASP A 727 27.39 15.00 -8.62
CA ASP A 727 25.98 15.26 -8.83
C ASP A 727 25.30 15.60 -7.49
N VAL A 728 25.66 14.87 -6.43
CA VAL A 728 25.24 15.18 -5.05
C VAL A 728 25.74 16.56 -4.63
N GLN A 729 27.01 16.89 -4.94
CA GLN A 729 27.61 18.18 -4.62
C GLN A 729 26.91 19.33 -5.36
N SER A 730 26.59 19.14 -6.65
CA SER A 730 25.89 20.13 -7.46
C SER A 730 24.49 20.43 -6.92
N ARG A 731 23.78 19.40 -6.45
CA ARG A 731 22.44 19.56 -5.84
C ARG A 731 22.48 20.28 -4.50
N LEU A 732 23.42 19.92 -3.64
CA LEU A 732 23.60 20.59 -2.36
C LEU A 732 24.01 22.05 -2.51
N ALA A 733 24.70 22.40 -3.59
CA ALA A 733 25.04 23.80 -3.89
C ALA A 733 23.81 24.66 -4.23
N GLU A 734 22.66 24.06 -4.58
CA GLU A 734 21.39 24.78 -4.78
C GLU A 734 20.71 25.13 -3.44
N VAL A 735 21.12 24.50 -2.34
CA VAL A 735 20.58 24.76 -1.00
C VAL A 735 21.10 26.10 -0.50
N ALA A 736 20.21 27.09 -0.38
CA ALA A 736 20.58 28.46 -0.01
C ALA A 736 21.38 28.58 1.31
N LEU A 737 21.23 27.61 2.22
CA LEU A 737 21.92 27.56 3.51
C LEU A 737 23.37 27.06 3.42
N LEU A 738 23.76 26.38 2.33
CA LEU A 738 25.07 25.75 2.16
C LEU A 738 25.96 26.54 1.19
N LYS A 739 27.26 26.62 1.51
CA LYS A 739 28.33 27.15 0.66
C LYS A 739 29.55 26.24 0.73
N ASP A 740 30.40 26.32 -0.30
CA ASP A 740 31.67 25.58 -0.39
C ASP A 740 31.49 24.08 -0.09
N VAL A 741 30.44 23.49 -0.66
CA VAL A 741 30.08 22.09 -0.42
C VAL A 741 31.13 21.18 -1.02
N VAL A 742 31.67 20.28 -0.20
CA VAL A 742 32.56 19.19 -0.59
C VAL A 742 31.89 17.87 -0.24
N VAL A 743 31.74 16.98 -1.21
CA VAL A 743 31.14 15.66 -1.02
C VAL A 743 32.18 14.59 -1.27
N THR A 744 32.31 13.65 -0.34
CA THR A 744 33.18 12.46 -0.46
C THR A 744 32.35 11.21 -0.24
N ARG A 745 32.43 10.24 -1.14
CA ARG A 745 31.73 8.96 -1.03
C ARG A 745 32.50 8.01 -0.11
N ASP A 746 31.77 7.21 0.67
CA ASP A 746 32.37 6.15 1.48
C ASP A 746 32.91 5.00 0.60
N ALA A 747 34.08 4.47 0.96
CA ALA A 747 34.76 3.44 0.18
C ALA A 747 34.11 2.06 0.26
N ASP A 748 33.50 1.73 1.40
CA ASP A 748 32.82 0.46 1.65
C ASP A 748 31.32 0.53 1.30
N ARG A 749 30.75 1.75 1.28
CA ARG A 749 29.32 1.99 1.03
C ARG A 749 29.12 3.05 -0.06
N PRO A 750 29.00 2.65 -1.32
CA PRO A 750 28.91 3.59 -2.43
C PRO A 750 27.68 4.51 -2.43
N SER A 751 26.68 4.22 -1.60
CA SER A 751 25.47 5.03 -1.41
C SER A 751 25.53 5.97 -0.20
N LEU A 752 26.63 5.94 0.57
CA LEU A 752 26.89 6.82 1.69
C LEU A 752 27.84 7.95 1.27
N HIS A 753 27.48 9.18 1.60
CA HIS A 753 28.25 10.37 1.29
C HIS A 753 28.48 11.20 2.55
N HIS A 754 29.72 11.60 2.76
CA HIS A 754 30.10 12.59 3.75
C HIS A 754 30.18 13.95 3.08
N VAL A 755 29.49 14.93 3.65
CA VAL A 755 29.39 16.29 3.14
C VAL A 755 30.02 17.22 4.16
N LYS A 756 30.94 18.07 3.69
CA LYS A 756 31.44 19.21 4.46
C LYS A 756 31.03 20.49 3.76
N ALA A 757 30.43 21.42 4.48
CA ALA A 757 29.97 22.68 3.90
C ALA A 757 30.12 23.83 4.89
N ALA A 758 30.39 25.03 4.36
CA ALA A 758 30.22 26.28 5.08
C ALA A 758 28.73 26.69 5.09
N LEU A 759 28.32 27.41 6.12
CA LEU A 759 26.93 27.87 6.29
C LEU A 759 26.82 29.37 6.06
N THR A 760 25.73 29.81 5.42
CA THR A 760 25.45 31.24 5.19
C THR A 760 24.93 31.97 6.43
N SER A 761 24.29 31.24 7.32
CA SER A 761 23.75 31.66 8.61
C SER A 761 23.82 30.46 9.56
N VAL A 762 23.59 30.63 10.87
CA VAL A 762 23.50 29.49 11.81
C VAL A 762 22.03 29.06 11.92
N PRO A 763 21.54 28.09 11.12
CA PRO A 763 20.21 27.50 11.31
C PRO A 763 20.22 26.56 12.52
N ASP A 764 19.04 26.25 13.04
CA ASP A 764 18.86 25.07 13.90
C ASP A 764 19.07 23.78 13.07
N GLN A 765 19.41 22.68 13.76
CA GLN A 765 19.70 21.41 13.10
C GLN A 765 18.49 20.85 12.34
N ALA A 766 17.26 21.09 12.80
CA ALA A 766 16.06 20.58 12.16
C ALA A 766 15.80 21.30 10.83
N SER A 767 15.90 22.63 10.79
CA SER A 767 15.79 23.45 9.58
C SER A 767 16.87 23.13 8.56
N LEU A 768 18.12 22.91 9.01
CA LEU A 768 19.21 22.49 8.12
C LEU A 768 18.93 21.12 7.51
N ARG A 769 18.48 20.16 8.33
CA ARG A 769 18.09 18.82 7.85
C ARG A 769 16.95 18.92 6.83
N VAL A 770 15.88 19.65 7.13
CA VAL A 770 14.72 19.82 6.24
C VAL A 770 15.13 20.47 4.92
N ALA A 771 16.01 21.47 4.95
CA ALA A 771 16.50 22.12 3.73
C ALA A 771 17.34 21.18 2.86
N ILE A 772 18.17 20.33 3.48
CA ILE A 772 18.96 19.31 2.78
C ILE A 772 18.07 18.21 2.24
N GLU A 773 17.10 17.72 3.03
CA GLU A 773 16.13 16.73 2.58
C GLU A 773 15.31 17.25 1.40
N ALA A 774 14.83 18.51 1.47
CA ALA A 774 14.08 19.16 0.40
C ALA A 774 14.87 19.24 -0.92
N ALA A 775 16.20 19.33 -0.87
CA ALA A 775 17.05 19.32 -2.06
C ALA A 775 16.99 18.00 -2.85
N PHE A 776 16.64 16.91 -2.16
CA PHE A 776 16.54 15.56 -2.71
C PHE A 776 15.10 15.03 -2.73
N GLN A 777 14.11 15.84 -2.37
CA GLN A 777 12.69 15.48 -2.48
C GLN A 777 12.19 15.66 -3.93
N GLY A 778 11.40 14.69 -4.41
CA GLY A 778 10.77 14.73 -5.74
C GLY A 778 11.42 13.81 -6.78
N THR A 779 11.13 14.02 -8.07
CA THR A 779 11.66 13.19 -9.18
C THR A 779 13.03 13.69 -9.66
N ALA A 780 13.83 14.30 -8.79
CA ALA A 780 15.15 14.82 -9.13
C ALA A 780 16.07 13.68 -9.53
N LYS A 781 16.73 13.82 -10.69
CA LYS A 781 17.62 12.80 -11.24
C LYS A 781 19.06 13.25 -11.25
N ASP A 782 19.98 12.31 -11.09
CA ASP A 782 21.40 12.49 -11.32
C ASP A 782 21.74 12.52 -12.83
N SER A 783 23.02 12.72 -13.16
CA SER A 783 23.48 12.80 -14.56
C SER A 783 23.28 11.50 -15.34
N THR A 784 23.09 10.37 -14.64
CA THR A 784 22.85 9.05 -15.23
C THR A 784 21.35 8.72 -15.36
N GLY A 785 20.47 9.59 -14.86
CA GLY A 785 19.03 9.44 -14.92
C GLY A 785 18.41 8.69 -13.73
N ASN A 786 19.20 8.36 -12.71
CA ASN A 786 18.70 7.73 -11.48
C ASN A 786 18.09 8.79 -10.56
N VAL A 787 16.96 8.48 -9.94
CA VAL A 787 16.29 9.39 -9.01
C VAL A 787 17.05 9.41 -7.69
N TYR A 788 17.24 10.59 -7.09
CA TYR A 788 17.76 10.69 -5.74
C TYR A 788 16.72 10.18 -4.75
N VAL A 789 17.05 9.13 -4.02
CA VAL A 789 16.18 8.59 -2.98
C VAL A 789 17.00 8.43 -1.71
N LEU A 790 16.61 9.19 -0.69
CA LEU A 790 17.23 9.14 0.62
C LEU A 790 16.92 7.78 1.29
N ALA A 791 17.96 7.13 1.80
CA ALA A 791 17.84 5.81 2.40
C ALA A 791 17.18 5.85 3.76
N SER A 792 16.13 5.05 3.90
CA SER A 792 15.58 4.69 5.20
C SER A 792 16.33 3.46 5.75
N PRO A 793 16.55 3.40 7.09
CA PRO A 793 17.08 2.21 7.76
C PRO A 793 16.23 0.96 7.52
N ILE A 794 14.92 1.15 7.28
CA ILE A 794 13.99 0.11 6.86
C ILE A 794 13.54 0.43 5.43
N ALA A 795 14.06 -0.35 4.49
CA ALA A 795 13.83 -0.19 3.06
C ALA A 795 12.46 -0.74 2.63
N GLU A 796 12.00 -1.80 3.28
CA GLU A 796 10.75 -2.49 2.95
C GLU A 796 10.14 -3.02 4.24
N SER A 797 8.83 -2.96 4.36
CA SER A 797 8.11 -3.71 5.39
C SER A 797 6.78 -4.19 4.84
N ALA A 798 6.45 -5.45 5.06
CA ALA A 798 5.11 -5.95 4.72
C ALA A 798 4.60 -6.80 5.87
N VAL A 799 3.37 -6.53 6.29
CA VAL A 799 2.77 -7.11 7.48
C VAL A 799 1.42 -7.67 7.08
N VAL A 800 1.25 -8.99 7.16
CA VAL A 800 0.04 -9.70 6.75
C VAL A 800 -0.61 -10.36 7.96
N SER A 801 -1.83 -9.95 8.30
CA SER A 801 -2.60 -10.56 9.38
C SER A 801 -3.20 -11.92 8.96
N LYS A 802 -3.41 -12.82 9.93
CA LYS A 802 -3.92 -14.18 9.68
C LYS A 802 -5.35 -14.19 9.10
N GLN A 803 -6.18 -13.20 9.46
CA GLN A 803 -7.52 -13.06 8.88
C GLN A 803 -7.47 -12.85 7.36
N VAL A 804 -6.53 -12.03 6.89
CA VAL A 804 -6.31 -11.79 5.45
C VAL A 804 -5.82 -13.06 4.76
N VAL A 805 -4.92 -13.81 5.40
CA VAL A 805 -4.36 -15.06 4.88
C VAL A 805 -5.43 -16.10 4.57
N GLY A 806 -6.35 -16.35 5.51
CA GLY A 806 -7.41 -17.34 5.33
C GLY A 806 -8.28 -17.01 4.11
N GLU A 807 -8.63 -15.74 3.92
CA GLU A 807 -9.41 -15.30 2.78
C GLU A 807 -8.63 -15.28 1.46
N LEU A 808 -7.38 -14.81 1.46
CA LEU A 808 -6.52 -14.82 0.27
C LEU A 808 -6.33 -16.26 -0.23
N THR A 809 -6.09 -17.20 0.68
CA THR A 809 -5.96 -18.62 0.37
C THR A 809 -7.25 -19.18 -0.20
N ASN A 810 -8.40 -18.88 0.41
CA ASN A 810 -9.70 -19.33 -0.09
C ASN A 810 -10.02 -18.77 -1.48
N LYS A 811 -9.73 -17.48 -1.72
CA LYS A 811 -9.90 -16.85 -3.04
C LYS A 811 -8.96 -17.46 -4.08
N ALA A 812 -7.71 -17.72 -3.73
CA ALA A 812 -6.75 -18.36 -4.63
C ALA A 812 -7.19 -19.77 -5.03
N ILE A 813 -7.62 -20.58 -4.06
CA ILE A 813 -8.16 -21.93 -4.31
C ILE A 813 -9.41 -21.84 -5.20
N LEU A 814 -10.33 -20.92 -4.89
CA LEU A 814 -11.53 -20.72 -5.69
C LEU A 814 -11.19 -20.31 -7.13
N ALA A 815 -10.23 -19.40 -7.32
CA ALA A 815 -9.77 -18.97 -8.65
C ALA A 815 -9.19 -20.13 -9.46
N ILE A 816 -8.38 -20.99 -8.83
CA ILE A 816 -7.81 -22.18 -9.46
C ILE A 816 -8.92 -23.15 -9.89
N LEU A 817 -9.82 -23.50 -8.96
CA LEU A 817 -10.92 -24.43 -9.23
C LEU A 817 -11.87 -23.90 -10.31
N LEU A 818 -12.24 -22.62 -10.24
CA LEU A 818 -13.09 -21.97 -11.23
C LEU A 818 -12.40 -21.93 -12.60
N SER A 819 -11.10 -21.66 -12.64
CA SER A 819 -10.32 -21.65 -13.89
C SER A 819 -10.25 -23.03 -14.51
N MET A 820 -9.94 -24.07 -13.72
CA MET A 820 -9.90 -25.46 -14.19
C MET A 820 -11.28 -25.91 -14.70
N PHE A 821 -12.35 -25.55 -13.99
CA PHE A 821 -13.71 -25.87 -14.39
C PHE A 821 -14.12 -25.16 -15.70
N ALA A 822 -13.83 -23.86 -15.82
CA ALA A 822 -14.13 -23.09 -17.02
C ALA A 822 -13.33 -23.59 -18.24
N ILE A 823 -12.07 -23.95 -18.04
CA ILE A 823 -11.23 -24.59 -19.08
C ILE A 823 -11.84 -25.93 -19.50
N LEU A 824 -12.30 -26.77 -18.55
CA LEU A 824 -12.96 -28.03 -18.86
C LEU A 824 -14.22 -27.85 -19.70
N ILE A 825 -15.05 -26.86 -19.36
CA ILE A 825 -16.24 -26.50 -20.14
C ILE A 825 -15.83 -26.09 -21.55
N TYR A 826 -14.81 -25.24 -21.69
CA TYR A 826 -14.32 -24.80 -22.99
C TYR A 826 -13.86 -25.98 -23.85
N VAL A 827 -12.96 -26.81 -23.31
CA VAL A 827 -12.41 -27.99 -24.02
C VAL A 827 -13.54 -28.95 -24.39
N ARG A 828 -14.51 -29.17 -23.51
CA ARG A 828 -15.70 -29.97 -23.81
C ARG A 828 -16.49 -29.41 -24.98
N VAL A 829 -16.83 -28.12 -24.96
CA VAL A 829 -17.60 -27.49 -26.04
C VAL A 829 -16.83 -27.56 -27.35
N ARG A 830 -15.50 -27.44 -27.29
CA ARG A 830 -14.64 -27.41 -28.46
C ARG A 830 -14.41 -28.78 -29.10
N PHE A 831 -14.17 -29.81 -28.30
CA PHE A 831 -13.75 -31.14 -28.79
C PHE A 831 -14.84 -32.23 -28.65
N ALA A 832 -16.02 -31.89 -28.12
CA ALA A 832 -17.19 -32.75 -27.91
C ALA A 832 -17.00 -33.95 -26.94
N GLU A 833 -15.77 -34.40 -26.69
CA GLU A 833 -15.45 -35.49 -25.78
C GLU A 833 -14.85 -35.00 -24.46
N TYR A 834 -15.31 -35.59 -23.35
CA TYR A 834 -14.76 -35.31 -22.01
C TYR A 834 -13.34 -35.84 -21.80
N SER A 835 -12.95 -36.87 -22.54
CA SER A 835 -11.66 -37.58 -22.43
C SER A 835 -10.47 -36.62 -22.57
N TYR A 836 -10.51 -35.73 -23.56
CA TYR A 836 -9.46 -34.74 -23.82
C TYR A 836 -9.34 -33.68 -22.71
N GLY A 837 -10.48 -33.24 -22.16
CA GLY A 837 -10.51 -32.28 -21.05
C GLY A 837 -9.89 -32.85 -19.77
N TRP A 838 -10.20 -34.10 -19.43
CA TRP A 838 -9.59 -34.77 -18.29
C TRP A 838 -8.08 -34.99 -18.47
N GLY A 839 -7.64 -35.35 -19.68
CA GLY A 839 -6.22 -35.47 -19.99
C GLY A 839 -5.45 -34.17 -19.75
N ALA A 840 -6.00 -33.04 -20.19
CA ALA A 840 -5.41 -31.72 -19.97
C ALA A 840 -5.34 -31.35 -18.48
N ILE A 841 -6.39 -31.63 -17.71
CA ILE A 841 -6.40 -31.39 -16.26
C ILE A 841 -5.36 -32.23 -15.54
N VAL A 842 -5.27 -33.53 -15.86
CA VAL A 842 -4.28 -34.42 -15.24
C VAL A 842 -2.86 -33.95 -15.53
N ALA A 843 -2.60 -33.47 -16.75
CA ALA A 843 -1.31 -32.85 -17.10
C ALA A 843 -1.04 -31.57 -16.28
N LEU A 844 -2.02 -30.70 -16.13
CA LEU A 844 -1.88 -29.49 -15.30
C LEU A 844 -1.61 -29.82 -13.83
N ILE A 845 -2.34 -30.79 -13.26
CA ILE A 845 -2.11 -31.25 -11.88
C ILE A 845 -0.71 -31.83 -11.75
N HIS A 846 -0.28 -32.65 -12.72
CA HIS A 846 1.07 -33.19 -12.78
C HIS A 846 2.13 -32.09 -12.75
N ASP A 847 2.00 -31.06 -13.59
CA ASP A 847 2.97 -29.96 -13.67
C ASP A 847 3.01 -29.14 -12.39
N VAL A 848 1.86 -28.88 -11.76
CA VAL A 848 1.79 -28.22 -10.46
C VAL A 848 2.50 -29.02 -9.38
N LEU A 849 2.28 -30.34 -9.31
CA LEU A 849 2.91 -31.21 -8.30
C LEU A 849 4.43 -31.29 -8.48
N ILE A 850 4.92 -31.38 -9.71
CA ILE A 850 6.36 -31.34 -10.00
C ILE A 850 6.94 -29.98 -9.61
N THR A 851 6.23 -28.89 -9.92
CA THR A 851 6.68 -27.53 -9.57
C THR A 851 6.80 -27.38 -8.05
N LEU A 852 5.82 -27.87 -7.27
CA LEU A 852 5.89 -27.87 -5.80
C LEU A 852 7.09 -28.68 -5.29
N GLY A 853 7.38 -29.84 -5.90
CA GLY A 853 8.56 -30.64 -5.57
C GLY A 853 9.89 -29.93 -5.89
N ALA A 854 9.96 -29.23 -7.01
CA ALA A 854 11.12 -28.44 -7.39
C ALA A 854 11.34 -27.24 -6.45
N CYS A 855 10.25 -26.56 -6.05
CA CYS A 855 10.30 -25.52 -5.03
C CYS A 855 10.80 -26.07 -3.70
N ALA A 856 10.34 -27.26 -3.28
CA ALA A 856 10.81 -27.91 -2.05
C ALA A 856 12.31 -28.25 -2.09
N LEU A 857 12.87 -28.54 -3.26
CA LEU A 857 14.29 -28.84 -3.44
C LEU A 857 15.17 -27.57 -3.45
N ALA A 858 14.58 -26.41 -3.77
CA ALA A 858 15.29 -25.13 -3.80
C ALA A 858 15.37 -24.43 -2.44
N ILE A 859 14.53 -24.87 -1.48
CA ILE A 859 14.55 -24.46 -0.07
C ILE A 859 15.62 -25.28 0.65
#